data_AF-A0A8B9S804-F1
#
_entry.id   AF-A0A8B9S804-F1
#
_cell.length_a   1.000
_cell.length_b   1.000
_cell.length_c   1.000
_cell.angle_alpha   90.00
_cell.angle_beta   90.00
_cell.angle_gamma   90.00
#
_symmetry.space_group_name_H-M   'P 1'
#
loop_
_entity.id
_entity.type
_entity.pdbx_description
1 polymer ?
#
loop_
_entity_poly.entity_id
_entity_poly.type
_entity_poly.pdbx_seq_one_letter_code
_entity_poly.pdbx_strand_id
1 'polypeptide(L)'
;MVGSVVPCHAKRCLPRRHMTQGADVSGLFTEMVKASAAADVVQKKLVYLYMCTYAPRQPHLALLAINTLCKDCSDPNPMVRGLALRSMCSLRMPGIQEYIQQPILNGLRDKASYVRRVAVLGCAKVQKLQGDSEVDGALVNELYSLLRDQDPIVLVNCLRALEEILKKEGGVVINKPITHHLLNRMADLDQWGQSEVLAFLLRYRPRSEEELFDILNLLDGYLKSSSPSVVMAATKLFLVLAKEYPHVQADVLVRVKGPLLSACTSESRELCFTALCHVRQILGSLPGHFSSHYKKFFCSYSEPHYIKCQKMEVLCELVNDENVQQVLEELKGYCTDVSVELAQGAIFAIGNIARTYTEQCVGILTELLGLQQEHITSAVVQTFRDLVWLCPQCTDAVCRALPSCEETIQDSEGKQALIWLLGAHGEKVQNAPYVLEDFVENVKSGMFPAVKMELLTALVRLFLSRPAECQDMLGRLLYYCIEEETDMAVRDRGLFYYRLLQSGVEEVKRILCSPKSDPSLGLLEDPAERPVNTWASEFNTLASVYGRACWALVTAHQPVESCYACSPCTDPKGRRTEPLISEGNKEVLQVHPDTGSLTLIPDMYLTAEQFEKTWLNLDISCKHSLPWHGTAHSDTIQTALHVVHIQTIAMSKAGVQPWKAYLSAQDDTGCLFLTELLLETEDSEMQVSVKQSEAKPEALKTFISILGSVMETVFGLRS
;
A
#
# COMPACT_ATOMS: atom_id res chain seq x y z
N MET A 1 -33.65 -30.76 -39.79
CA MET A 1 -33.34 -30.05 -41.05
C MET A 1 -33.98 -28.67 -41.02
N VAL A 2 -33.22 -27.64 -40.64
CA VAL A 2 -33.45 -26.27 -41.15
C VAL A 2 -32.04 -25.73 -41.34
N GLY A 3 -31.53 -25.90 -42.57
CA GLY A 3 -30.29 -25.29 -42.99
C GLY A 3 -30.54 -23.80 -43.19
N SER A 4 -29.97 -22.97 -42.32
CA SER A 4 -29.76 -21.56 -42.60
C SER A 4 -28.29 -21.38 -42.96
N VAL A 5 -28.07 -21.13 -44.25
CA VAL A 5 -26.78 -20.72 -44.82
C VAL A 5 -26.43 -19.36 -44.22
N VAL A 6 -25.70 -19.40 -43.10
CA VAL A 6 -25.03 -18.21 -42.57
C VAL A 6 -23.81 -17.97 -43.48
N PRO A 7 -23.70 -16.81 -44.15
CA PRO A 7 -22.64 -16.56 -45.13
C PRO A 7 -21.27 -16.69 -44.44
N CYS A 8 -20.29 -17.24 -45.17
CA CYS A 8 -18.95 -17.57 -44.68
C CYS A 8 -18.19 -16.42 -43.97
N HIS A 9 -18.66 -15.17 -44.06
CA HIS A 9 -18.16 -14.03 -43.29
C HIS A 9 -18.64 -13.99 -41.82
N ALA A 10 -19.86 -14.41 -41.52
CA ALA A 10 -20.42 -14.32 -40.16
C ALA A 10 -19.85 -15.39 -39.21
N LYS A 11 -19.43 -16.56 -39.72
CA LYS A 11 -18.72 -17.59 -38.91
C LYS A 11 -17.32 -17.18 -38.46
N ARG A 12 -16.73 -16.09 -39.00
CA ARG A 12 -15.34 -15.69 -38.73
C ARG A 12 -15.20 -14.69 -37.57
N CYS A 13 -16.24 -13.89 -37.31
CA CYS A 13 -16.25 -12.87 -36.24
C CYS A 13 -17.11 -13.26 -35.03
N LEU A 14 -18.05 -14.20 -35.18
CA LEU A 14 -18.88 -14.71 -34.09
C LEU A 14 -18.06 -15.25 -32.89
N PRO A 15 -17.01 -16.07 -33.10
CA PRO A 15 -16.26 -16.64 -31.98
C PRO A 15 -15.61 -15.58 -31.11
N ARG A 16 -15.09 -14.49 -31.71
CA ARG A 16 -14.53 -13.37 -30.96
C ARG A 16 -15.58 -12.65 -30.15
N ARG A 17 -16.77 -12.39 -30.71
CA ARG A 17 -17.86 -11.70 -29.99
C ARG A 17 -18.33 -12.51 -28.78
N HIS A 18 -18.50 -13.82 -28.96
CA HIS A 18 -18.89 -14.72 -27.87
C HIS A 18 -17.77 -14.86 -26.82
N MET A 19 -16.51 -14.93 -27.24
CA MET A 19 -15.35 -14.94 -26.35
C MET A 19 -15.23 -13.63 -25.53
N THR A 20 -15.48 -12.47 -26.15
CA THR A 20 -15.51 -11.18 -25.42
C THR A 20 -16.69 -11.05 -24.46
N GLN A 21 -17.76 -11.83 -24.67
CA GLN A 21 -18.91 -11.94 -23.77
C GLN A 21 -18.71 -13.01 -22.69
N GLY A 22 -17.56 -13.68 -22.65
CA GLY A 22 -17.26 -14.74 -21.68
C GLY A 22 -17.93 -16.10 -21.98
N ALA A 23 -18.59 -16.25 -23.13
CA ALA A 23 -19.23 -17.51 -23.51
C ALA A 23 -18.17 -18.55 -23.93
N ASP A 24 -18.37 -19.81 -23.55
CA ASP A 24 -17.45 -20.87 -23.93
C ASP A 24 -17.62 -21.27 -25.40
N VAL A 25 -16.60 -20.96 -26.20
CA VAL A 25 -16.52 -21.32 -27.62
C VAL A 25 -15.49 -22.43 -27.87
N SER A 26 -15.13 -23.20 -26.85
CA SER A 26 -14.18 -24.33 -26.94
C SER A 26 -14.55 -25.38 -27.99
N GLY A 27 -15.85 -25.64 -28.20
CA GLY A 27 -16.34 -26.59 -29.21
C GLY A 27 -16.02 -26.23 -30.67
N LEU A 28 -15.55 -25.00 -30.94
CA LEU A 28 -15.17 -24.54 -32.28
C LEU A 28 -13.68 -24.77 -32.60
N PHE A 29 -12.91 -25.39 -31.69
CA PHE A 29 -11.45 -25.44 -31.79
C PHE A 29 -10.96 -26.06 -33.11
N THR A 30 -11.53 -27.20 -33.53
CA THR A 30 -11.15 -27.88 -34.78
C THR A 30 -11.44 -27.03 -36.02
N GLU A 31 -12.55 -26.28 -36.02
CA GLU A 31 -12.89 -25.37 -37.10
C GLU A 31 -11.96 -24.15 -37.13
N MET A 32 -11.51 -23.68 -35.97
CA MET A 32 -10.51 -22.62 -35.86
C MET A 32 -9.13 -23.08 -36.33
N VAL A 33 -8.72 -24.33 -36.04
CA VAL A 33 -7.48 -24.91 -36.59
C VAL A 33 -7.53 -24.96 -38.11
N LYS A 34 -8.64 -25.38 -38.72
CA LYS A 34 -8.81 -25.33 -40.18
C LYS A 34 -8.75 -23.90 -40.72
N ALA A 35 -9.36 -22.95 -40.02
CA ALA A 35 -9.37 -21.55 -40.40
C ALA A 35 -7.99 -20.86 -40.29
N SER A 36 -7.03 -21.45 -39.56
CA SER A 36 -5.65 -20.93 -39.43
C SER A 36 -4.87 -20.95 -40.74
N ALA A 37 -5.22 -21.86 -41.66
CA ALA A 37 -4.58 -21.99 -42.97
C ALA A 37 -5.06 -20.94 -44.01
N ALA A 38 -5.96 -20.03 -43.63
CA ALA A 38 -6.44 -18.97 -44.52
C ALA A 38 -5.33 -17.95 -44.84
N ALA A 39 -5.32 -17.38 -46.06
CA ALA A 39 -4.30 -16.41 -46.47
C ALA A 39 -4.46 -15.00 -45.84
N ASP A 40 -5.66 -14.65 -45.38
CA ASP A 40 -5.95 -13.33 -44.83
C ASP A 40 -5.34 -13.13 -43.43
N VAL A 41 -4.51 -12.09 -43.29
CA VAL A 41 -3.81 -11.74 -42.04
C VAL A 41 -4.80 -11.39 -40.92
N VAL A 42 -5.90 -10.71 -41.25
CA VAL A 42 -6.91 -10.32 -40.25
C VAL A 42 -7.58 -11.56 -39.67
N GLN A 43 -7.97 -12.50 -40.54
CA GLN A 43 -8.50 -13.79 -40.12
C GLN A 43 -7.50 -14.58 -39.28
N LYS A 44 -6.23 -14.68 -39.72
CA LYS A 44 -5.17 -15.35 -38.93
C LYS A 44 -5.02 -14.75 -37.53
N LYS A 45 -5.04 -13.42 -37.42
CA LYS A 45 -4.94 -12.73 -36.12
C LYS A 45 -6.08 -13.11 -35.16
N LEU A 46 -7.31 -13.22 -35.66
CA LEU A 46 -8.47 -13.64 -34.86
C LEU A 46 -8.36 -15.10 -34.45
N VAL A 47 -7.97 -15.98 -35.37
CA VAL A 47 -7.80 -17.41 -35.12
C VAL A 47 -6.70 -17.64 -34.08
N TYR A 48 -5.53 -17.02 -34.25
CA TYR A 48 -4.43 -17.20 -33.31
C TYR A 48 -4.73 -16.64 -31.91
N LEU A 49 -5.48 -15.53 -31.82
CA LEU A 49 -5.96 -15.03 -30.53
C LEU A 49 -6.84 -16.07 -29.84
N TYR A 50 -7.82 -16.63 -30.55
CA TYR A 50 -8.67 -17.72 -30.04
C TYR A 50 -7.83 -18.90 -29.58
N MET A 51 -6.86 -19.32 -30.40
CA MET A 51 -5.99 -20.44 -30.10
C MET A 51 -5.16 -20.22 -28.83
N CYS A 52 -4.58 -19.04 -28.63
CA CYS A 52 -3.81 -18.73 -27.41
C CYS A 52 -4.69 -18.77 -26.16
N THR A 53 -5.96 -18.36 -26.26
CA THR A 53 -6.91 -18.37 -25.14
C THR A 53 -7.36 -19.80 -24.77
N TYR A 54 -7.65 -20.64 -25.75
CA TYR A 54 -8.21 -21.98 -25.52
C TYR A 54 -7.20 -23.12 -25.51
N ALA A 55 -5.94 -22.89 -25.92
CA ALA A 55 -4.88 -23.90 -25.91
C ALA A 55 -4.67 -24.60 -24.55
N PRO A 56 -4.71 -23.91 -23.38
CA PRO A 56 -4.59 -24.58 -22.08
C PRO A 56 -5.71 -25.61 -21.82
N ARG A 57 -6.92 -25.35 -22.33
CA ARG A 57 -8.08 -26.23 -22.14
C ARG A 57 -8.09 -27.43 -23.08
N GLN A 58 -7.44 -27.31 -24.25
CA GLN A 58 -7.45 -28.33 -25.31
C GLN A 58 -6.05 -28.49 -25.94
N PRO A 59 -5.02 -28.94 -25.19
CA PRO A 59 -3.65 -28.99 -25.67
C PRO A 59 -3.46 -29.96 -26.84
N HIS A 60 -4.18 -31.10 -26.85
CA HIS A 60 -4.10 -32.09 -27.92
C HIS A 60 -4.55 -31.54 -29.27
N LEU A 61 -5.60 -30.70 -29.30
CA LEU A 61 -6.05 -30.07 -30.53
C LEU A 61 -5.14 -28.91 -30.94
N ALA A 62 -4.51 -28.22 -29.97
CA ALA A 62 -3.55 -27.17 -30.26
C ALA A 62 -2.31 -27.68 -31.00
N LEU A 63 -1.87 -28.92 -30.75
CA LEU A 63 -0.76 -29.57 -31.46
C LEU A 63 -0.97 -29.58 -32.99
N LEU A 64 -2.22 -29.74 -33.44
CA LEU A 64 -2.55 -29.80 -34.87
C LEU A 64 -2.24 -28.51 -35.63
N ALA A 65 -2.19 -27.38 -34.92
CA ALA A 65 -1.91 -26.08 -35.51
C ALA A 65 -0.44 -25.67 -35.47
N ILE A 66 0.41 -26.38 -34.71
CA ILE A 66 1.84 -26.06 -34.61
C ILE A 66 2.48 -26.10 -35.99
N ASN A 67 2.20 -27.13 -36.80
CA ASN A 67 2.74 -27.24 -38.15
C ASN A 67 2.35 -26.06 -39.04
N THR A 68 1.10 -25.59 -38.95
CA THR A 68 0.63 -24.42 -39.68
C THR A 68 1.34 -23.15 -39.20
N LEU A 69 1.50 -22.98 -37.89
CA LEU A 69 2.21 -21.84 -37.30
C LEU A 69 3.70 -21.83 -37.66
N CYS A 70 4.37 -22.98 -37.67
CA CYS A 70 5.77 -23.11 -38.10
C CYS A 70 5.92 -22.72 -39.57
N LYS A 71 4.99 -23.16 -40.43
CA LYS A 71 4.96 -22.77 -41.83
C LYS A 71 4.76 -21.26 -41.98
N ASP A 72 3.86 -20.68 -41.19
CA ASP A 72 3.57 -19.25 -41.20
C ASP A 72 4.73 -18.40 -40.67
N CYS A 73 5.58 -18.95 -39.78
CA CYS A 73 6.83 -18.31 -39.35
C CYS A 73 7.85 -18.17 -40.49
N SER A 74 7.67 -18.89 -41.60
CA SER A 74 8.53 -18.81 -42.80
C SER A 74 7.82 -18.17 -44.00
N ASP A 75 6.67 -17.53 -43.81
CA ASP A 75 5.89 -16.86 -44.85
C ASP A 75 6.68 -15.70 -45.50
N PRO A 76 6.54 -15.40 -46.81
CA PRO A 76 7.20 -14.25 -47.42
C PRO A 76 6.80 -12.90 -46.78
N ASN A 77 5.59 -12.78 -46.24
CA ASN A 77 5.11 -11.56 -45.61
C ASN A 77 5.61 -11.46 -44.14
N PRO A 78 6.42 -10.44 -43.80
CA PRO A 78 6.95 -10.27 -42.44
C PRO A 78 5.85 -10.09 -41.38
N MET A 79 4.67 -9.56 -41.76
CA MET A 79 3.55 -9.41 -40.84
C MET A 79 2.95 -10.76 -40.44
N VAL A 80 2.89 -11.71 -41.37
CA VAL A 80 2.44 -13.09 -41.10
C VAL A 80 3.48 -13.82 -40.26
N ARG A 81 4.77 -13.72 -40.62
CA ARG A 81 5.87 -14.32 -39.84
C ARG A 81 5.86 -13.85 -38.39
N GLY A 82 5.87 -12.53 -38.18
CA GLY A 82 5.89 -11.96 -36.83
C GLY A 82 4.61 -12.28 -36.04
N LEU A 83 3.45 -12.27 -36.69
CA LEU A 83 2.19 -12.64 -36.04
C LEU A 83 2.19 -14.12 -35.61
N ALA A 84 2.61 -15.03 -36.48
CA ALA A 84 2.70 -16.45 -36.19
C ALA A 84 3.71 -16.73 -35.07
N LEU A 85 4.89 -16.11 -35.12
CA LEU A 85 5.92 -16.25 -34.09
C LEU A 85 5.43 -15.75 -32.73
N ARG A 86 4.80 -14.56 -32.68
CA ARG A 86 4.23 -13.98 -31.45
C ARG A 86 3.19 -14.91 -30.83
N SER A 87 2.32 -15.46 -31.66
CA SER A 87 1.26 -16.37 -31.23
C SER A 87 1.83 -17.69 -30.75
N MET A 88 2.82 -18.25 -31.46
CA MET A 88 3.54 -19.44 -31.01
C MET A 88 4.20 -19.23 -29.65
N CYS A 89 4.84 -18.08 -29.40
CA CYS A 89 5.45 -17.74 -28.10
C CYS A 89 4.44 -17.51 -26.98
N SER A 90 3.15 -17.37 -27.31
CA SER A 90 2.07 -17.15 -26.34
C SER A 90 1.17 -18.39 -26.19
N LEU A 91 1.42 -19.46 -26.95
CA LEU A 91 0.72 -20.73 -26.82
C LEU A 91 1.18 -21.46 -25.56
N ARG A 92 0.27 -21.62 -24.62
CA ARG A 92 0.51 -22.31 -23.35
C ARG A 92 0.08 -23.77 -23.48
N MET A 93 1.02 -24.64 -23.78
CA MET A 93 0.81 -26.08 -23.89
C MET A 93 2.11 -26.84 -23.56
N PRO A 94 2.02 -28.04 -22.95
CA PRO A 94 3.20 -28.84 -22.65
C PRO A 94 3.94 -29.24 -23.94
N GLY A 95 5.28 -29.21 -23.91
CA GLY A 95 6.12 -29.61 -25.04
C GLY A 95 6.27 -28.59 -26.18
N ILE A 96 5.65 -27.39 -26.11
CA ILE A 96 5.78 -26.36 -27.17
C ILE A 96 7.22 -25.88 -27.41
N GLN A 97 8.08 -26.03 -26.41
CA GLN A 97 9.44 -25.51 -26.37
C GLN A 97 10.33 -26.11 -27.49
N GLU A 98 10.16 -27.39 -27.79
CA GLU A 98 10.93 -28.08 -28.84
C GLU A 98 10.61 -27.52 -30.24
N TYR A 99 9.37 -27.09 -30.44
CA TYR A 99 8.90 -26.56 -31.72
C TYR A 99 9.24 -25.08 -31.92
N ILE A 100 9.43 -24.34 -30.83
CA ILE A 100 9.57 -22.88 -30.90
C ILE A 100 11.02 -22.40 -31.01
N GLN A 101 11.99 -23.20 -30.56
CA GLN A 101 13.40 -22.81 -30.52
C GLN A 101 13.92 -22.39 -31.90
N GLN A 102 13.68 -23.19 -32.94
CA GLN A 102 14.13 -22.89 -34.31
C GLN A 102 13.42 -21.66 -34.93
N PRO A 103 12.07 -21.52 -34.85
CA PRO A 103 11.39 -20.29 -35.27
C PRO A 103 11.91 -19.03 -34.59
N ILE A 104 12.27 -19.08 -33.30
CA ILE A 104 12.85 -17.94 -32.57
C ILE A 104 14.23 -17.59 -33.13
N LEU A 105 15.13 -18.56 -33.26
CA LEU A 105 16.48 -18.34 -33.79
C LEU A 105 16.44 -17.74 -35.21
N ASN A 106 15.54 -18.24 -36.06
CA ASN A 106 15.32 -17.66 -37.39
C ASN A 106 14.74 -16.23 -37.31
N GLY A 107 13.82 -16.00 -36.38
CA GLY A 107 13.22 -14.68 -36.14
C GLY A 107 14.20 -13.63 -35.64
N LEU A 108 15.19 -14.02 -34.81
CA LEU A 108 16.26 -13.13 -34.32
C LEU A 108 17.15 -12.62 -35.47
N ARG A 109 17.33 -13.45 -36.50
CA ARG A 109 18.14 -13.14 -37.70
C ARG A 109 17.31 -12.68 -38.91
N ASP A 110 16.02 -12.36 -38.72
CA ASP A 110 15.13 -11.94 -39.80
C ASP A 110 15.55 -10.56 -40.34
N LYS A 111 15.36 -10.35 -41.65
CA LYS A 111 15.63 -9.08 -42.33
C LYS A 111 14.71 -7.96 -41.85
N ALA A 112 13.45 -8.28 -41.54
CA ALA A 112 12.45 -7.33 -41.11
C ALA A 112 12.55 -7.05 -39.60
N SER A 113 12.67 -5.76 -39.23
CA SER A 113 12.76 -5.34 -37.82
C SER A 113 11.55 -5.79 -37.00
N TYR A 114 10.34 -5.77 -37.57
CA TYR A 114 9.13 -6.24 -36.90
C TYR A 114 9.24 -7.67 -36.38
N VAL A 115 9.80 -8.59 -37.17
CA VAL A 115 9.97 -9.99 -36.78
C VAL A 115 11.02 -10.12 -35.68
N ARG A 116 12.15 -9.41 -35.80
CA ARG A 116 13.19 -9.37 -34.75
C ARG A 116 12.65 -8.86 -33.42
N ARG A 117 11.86 -7.76 -33.43
CA ARG A 117 11.19 -7.23 -32.22
C ARG A 117 10.34 -8.28 -31.51
N VAL A 118 9.61 -9.08 -32.30
CA VAL A 118 8.76 -10.16 -31.77
C VAL A 118 9.60 -11.32 -31.25
N ALA A 119 10.63 -11.73 -32.00
CA ALA A 119 11.49 -12.86 -31.64
C ALA A 119 12.21 -12.62 -30.30
N VAL A 120 12.74 -11.41 -30.11
CA VAL A 120 13.41 -11.00 -28.86
C VAL A 120 12.48 -11.10 -27.65
N LEU A 121 11.27 -10.53 -27.72
CA LEU A 121 10.29 -10.66 -26.64
C LEU A 121 9.77 -12.11 -26.50
N GLY A 122 9.79 -12.87 -27.59
CA GLY A 122 9.50 -14.29 -27.61
C GLY A 122 10.46 -15.10 -26.72
N CYS A 123 11.75 -14.77 -26.75
CA CYS A 123 12.77 -15.40 -25.89
C CYS A 123 12.41 -15.27 -24.41
N ALA A 124 12.06 -14.06 -23.97
CA ALA A 124 11.66 -13.80 -22.59
C ALA A 124 10.39 -14.59 -22.18
N LYS A 125 9.40 -14.67 -23.08
CA LYS A 125 8.17 -15.43 -22.84
C LYS A 125 8.42 -16.93 -22.73
N VAL A 126 9.27 -17.47 -23.59
CA VAL A 126 9.61 -18.91 -23.57
C VAL A 126 10.37 -19.25 -22.30
N GLN A 127 11.31 -18.40 -21.86
CA GLN A 127 11.99 -18.59 -20.57
C GLN A 127 11.00 -18.61 -19.41
N LYS A 128 10.03 -17.69 -19.40
CA LYS A 128 8.98 -17.65 -18.36
C LYS A 128 8.11 -18.92 -18.34
N LEU A 129 7.90 -19.57 -19.48
CA LEU A 129 7.19 -20.85 -19.58
C LEU A 129 8.07 -22.05 -19.22
N GLN A 130 9.39 -21.93 -19.38
CA GLN A 130 10.39 -22.95 -19.06
C GLN A 130 10.73 -23.02 -17.57
N GLY A 131 10.53 -21.93 -16.83
CA GLY A 131 10.85 -21.86 -15.41
C GLY A 131 12.37 -21.98 -15.20
N ASP A 132 12.78 -23.07 -14.55
CA ASP A 132 14.13 -23.24 -14.00
C ASP A 132 15.16 -23.86 -14.95
N SER A 133 14.79 -24.14 -16.20
CA SER A 133 15.71 -24.71 -17.20
C SER A 133 16.95 -23.85 -17.43
N GLU A 134 18.08 -24.53 -17.66
CA GLU A 134 19.35 -23.88 -18.01
C GLU A 134 19.18 -22.98 -19.24
N VAL A 135 19.66 -21.75 -19.11
CA VAL A 135 19.62 -20.76 -20.19
C VAL A 135 20.68 -21.11 -21.23
N ASP A 136 20.27 -21.18 -22.49
CA ASP A 136 21.20 -21.39 -23.60
C ASP A 136 22.13 -20.17 -23.78
N GLY A 137 23.41 -20.33 -23.44
CA GLY A 137 24.41 -19.28 -23.58
C GLY A 137 24.56 -18.76 -25.02
N ALA A 138 24.27 -19.57 -26.04
CA ALA A 138 24.30 -19.12 -27.44
C ALA A 138 23.17 -18.11 -27.72
N LEU A 139 21.98 -18.33 -27.14
CA LEU A 139 20.85 -17.41 -27.26
C LEU A 139 21.16 -16.07 -26.59
N VAL A 140 21.74 -16.10 -25.39
CA VAL A 140 22.15 -14.89 -24.66
C VAL A 140 23.17 -14.08 -25.45
N ASN A 141 24.17 -14.73 -26.04
CA ASN A 141 25.16 -14.08 -26.89
C ASN A 141 24.53 -13.41 -28.13
N GLU A 142 23.56 -14.07 -28.77
CA GLU A 142 22.82 -13.48 -29.89
C GLU A 142 22.03 -12.24 -29.43
N LEU A 143 21.35 -12.29 -28.28
CA LEU A 143 20.63 -11.14 -27.73
C LEU A 143 21.55 -9.95 -27.40
N TYR A 144 22.74 -10.20 -26.84
CA TYR A 144 23.75 -9.15 -26.64
C TYR A 144 24.24 -8.57 -27.98
N SER A 145 24.34 -9.36 -29.05
CA SER A 145 24.69 -8.85 -30.38
C SER A 145 23.60 -7.91 -30.94
N LEU A 146 22.33 -8.20 -30.66
CA LEU A 146 21.18 -7.39 -31.08
C LEU A 146 21.03 -6.07 -30.30
N LEU A 147 21.81 -5.81 -29.25
CA LEU A 147 21.89 -4.47 -28.66
C LEU A 147 22.44 -3.43 -29.64
N ARG A 148 23.14 -3.86 -30.69
CA ARG A 148 23.66 -3.00 -31.76
C ARG A 148 22.73 -2.93 -32.99
N ASP A 149 21.49 -3.41 -32.88
CA ASP A 149 20.54 -3.37 -33.98
C ASP A 149 20.29 -1.92 -34.47
N GLN A 150 19.99 -1.79 -35.76
CA GLN A 150 19.62 -0.52 -36.37
C GLN A 150 18.31 -0.01 -35.79
N ASP A 151 17.38 -0.92 -35.49
CA ASP A 151 16.06 -0.59 -34.98
C ASP A 151 16.09 -0.34 -33.46
N PRO A 152 15.73 0.88 -32.99
CA PRO A 152 15.78 1.22 -31.57
C PRO A 152 14.85 0.37 -30.69
N ILE A 153 13.71 -0.06 -31.23
CA ILE A 153 12.73 -0.86 -30.48
C ILE A 153 13.25 -2.29 -30.27
N VAL A 154 14.00 -2.85 -31.23
CA VAL A 154 14.69 -4.13 -31.03
C VAL A 154 15.67 -4.02 -29.87
N LEU A 155 16.50 -2.98 -29.84
CA LEU A 155 17.47 -2.74 -28.77
C LEU A 155 16.80 -2.70 -27.38
N VAL A 156 15.72 -1.91 -27.21
CA VAL A 156 15.02 -1.82 -25.91
C VAL A 156 14.37 -3.15 -25.55
N ASN A 157 13.74 -3.84 -26.51
CA ASN A 157 13.21 -5.19 -26.28
C ASN A 157 14.30 -6.19 -25.89
N CYS A 158 15.52 -6.06 -26.43
CA CYS A 158 16.64 -6.93 -26.07
C CYS A 158 17.05 -6.73 -24.63
N LEU A 159 17.10 -5.47 -24.14
CA LEU A 159 17.35 -5.19 -22.73
C LEU A 159 16.28 -5.80 -21.83
N ARG A 160 14.99 -5.63 -22.18
CA ARG A 160 13.87 -6.27 -21.46
C ARG A 160 13.99 -7.80 -21.43
N ALA A 161 14.34 -8.40 -22.56
CA ALA A 161 14.46 -9.84 -22.67
C ALA A 161 15.64 -10.39 -21.88
N LEU A 162 16.81 -9.73 -21.96
CA LEU A 162 17.99 -10.09 -21.18
C LEU A 162 17.74 -9.95 -19.67
N GLU A 163 17.02 -8.91 -19.24
CA GLU A 163 16.66 -8.73 -17.83
C GLU A 163 15.80 -9.88 -17.29
N GLU A 164 14.79 -10.31 -18.04
CA GLU A 164 13.92 -11.42 -17.64
C GLU A 164 14.67 -12.77 -17.70
N ILE A 165 15.45 -13.01 -18.76
CA ILE A 165 16.17 -14.27 -18.95
C ILE A 165 17.26 -14.47 -17.89
N LEU A 166 18.00 -13.40 -17.58
CA LEU A 166 19.08 -13.42 -16.61
C LEU A 166 18.62 -13.06 -15.19
N LYS A 167 17.31 -13.03 -14.92
CA LYS A 167 16.74 -12.63 -13.62
C LYS A 167 17.39 -13.36 -12.44
N LYS A 168 17.70 -14.66 -12.60
CA LYS A 168 18.39 -15.48 -11.59
C LYS A 168 19.85 -15.11 -11.35
N GLU A 169 20.54 -14.64 -12.38
CA GLU A 169 21.96 -14.24 -12.33
C GLU A 169 22.12 -12.78 -11.89
N GLY A 170 21.01 -12.10 -11.55
CA GLY A 170 20.98 -10.69 -11.18
C GLY A 170 20.63 -9.75 -12.34
N GLY A 171 20.17 -10.26 -13.48
CA GLY A 171 19.67 -9.48 -14.63
C GLY A 171 20.75 -9.08 -15.64
N VAL A 172 20.42 -8.12 -16.52
CA VAL A 172 21.33 -7.70 -17.60
C VAL A 172 22.58 -7.00 -17.04
N VAL A 173 23.75 -7.38 -17.56
CA VAL A 173 25.03 -6.76 -17.20
C VAL A 173 25.31 -5.60 -18.14
N ILE A 174 25.45 -4.40 -17.59
CA ILE A 174 25.72 -3.19 -18.36
C ILE A 174 27.16 -2.76 -18.10
N ASN A 175 27.97 -2.80 -19.14
CA ASN A 175 29.36 -2.38 -19.12
C ASN A 175 29.55 -1.02 -19.80
N LYS A 176 30.75 -0.43 -19.67
CA LYS A 176 31.10 0.85 -20.29
C LYS A 176 30.71 0.97 -21.78
N PRO A 177 31.07 0.02 -22.68
CA PRO A 177 30.72 0.16 -24.10
C PRO A 177 29.21 0.08 -24.36
N ILE A 178 28.46 -0.73 -23.60
CA ILE A 178 27.00 -0.76 -23.68
C ILE A 178 26.43 0.58 -23.20
N THR A 179 26.88 1.11 -22.05
CA THR A 179 26.44 2.41 -21.52
C THR A 179 26.62 3.54 -22.54
N HIS A 180 27.82 3.71 -23.10
CA HIS A 180 28.06 4.76 -24.10
C HIS A 180 27.24 4.54 -25.38
N HIS A 181 27.08 3.30 -25.83
CA HIS A 181 26.22 2.99 -26.98
C HIS A 181 24.76 3.36 -26.73
N LEU A 182 24.22 3.01 -25.55
CA LEU A 182 22.85 3.36 -25.15
C LEU A 182 22.66 4.87 -25.08
N LEU A 183 23.56 5.59 -24.39
CA LEU A 183 23.51 7.05 -24.25
C LEU A 183 23.56 7.76 -25.61
N ASN A 184 24.42 7.32 -26.54
CA ASN A 184 24.51 7.90 -27.88
C ASN A 184 23.26 7.63 -28.72
N ARG A 185 22.57 6.51 -28.50
CA ARG A 185 21.32 6.14 -29.20
C ARG A 185 20.07 6.69 -28.52
N MET A 186 20.16 7.34 -27.36
CA MET A 186 19.00 7.84 -26.60
C MET A 186 18.10 8.78 -27.42
N ALA A 187 18.68 9.59 -28.30
CA ALA A 187 17.94 10.52 -29.16
C ALA A 187 17.06 9.81 -30.21
N ASP A 188 17.41 8.58 -30.60
CA ASP A 188 16.65 7.77 -31.57
C ASP A 188 15.49 7.00 -30.92
N LEU A 189 15.47 6.91 -29.59
CA LEU A 189 14.47 6.17 -28.83
C LEU A 189 13.19 6.99 -28.69
N ASP A 190 12.05 6.30 -28.60
CA ASP A 190 10.79 6.90 -28.19
C ASP A 190 10.79 7.19 -26.67
N GLN A 191 9.84 7.99 -26.20
CA GLN A 191 9.75 8.39 -24.79
C GLN A 191 9.72 7.18 -23.82
N TRP A 192 9.11 6.07 -24.23
CA TRP A 192 9.04 4.85 -23.42
C TRP A 192 10.40 4.14 -23.39
N GLY A 193 11.06 4.00 -24.55
CA GLY A 193 12.41 3.46 -24.65
C GLY A 193 13.43 4.28 -23.88
N GLN A 194 13.36 5.62 -23.94
CA GLN A 194 14.23 6.51 -23.17
C GLN A 194 14.09 6.27 -21.66
N SER A 195 12.86 6.26 -21.15
CA SER A 195 12.58 6.04 -19.72
C SER A 195 13.14 4.70 -19.23
N GLU A 196 12.96 3.64 -20.00
CA GLU A 196 13.45 2.31 -19.64
C GLU A 196 14.98 2.19 -19.73
N VAL A 197 15.60 2.74 -20.78
CA VAL A 197 17.06 2.73 -20.89
C VAL A 197 17.69 3.49 -19.73
N LEU A 198 17.11 4.63 -19.32
CA LEU A 198 17.55 5.37 -18.12
C LEU A 198 17.45 4.52 -16.84
N ALA A 199 16.40 3.70 -16.72
CA ALA A 199 16.27 2.78 -15.59
C ALA A 199 17.34 1.67 -15.63
N PHE A 200 17.64 1.10 -16.81
CA PHE A 200 18.71 0.12 -16.97
C PHE A 200 20.09 0.70 -16.62
N LEU A 201 20.36 1.95 -17.01
CA LEU A 201 21.62 2.64 -16.74
C LEU A 201 21.94 2.80 -15.24
N LEU A 202 20.95 2.67 -14.34
CA LEU A 202 21.17 2.66 -12.88
C LEU A 202 22.08 1.51 -12.41
N ARG A 203 22.19 0.43 -13.19
CA ARG A 203 23.06 -0.72 -12.90
C ARG A 203 24.54 -0.41 -13.17
N TYR A 204 24.84 0.64 -13.94
CA TYR A 204 26.20 1.02 -14.26
C TYR A 204 26.77 2.01 -13.25
N ARG A 205 28.00 1.75 -12.79
CA ARG A 205 28.77 2.69 -11.97
C ARG A 205 30.00 3.19 -12.74
N PRO A 206 30.11 4.50 -13.02
CA PRO A 206 31.30 5.10 -13.63
C PRO A 206 32.55 4.83 -12.79
N ARG A 207 33.70 4.65 -13.46
CA ARG A 207 35.00 4.38 -12.78
C ARG A 207 35.83 5.63 -12.53
N SER A 208 35.59 6.69 -13.31
CA SER A 208 36.30 7.96 -13.28
C SER A 208 35.32 9.10 -13.06
N GLU A 209 35.74 10.13 -12.33
CA GLU A 209 34.96 11.37 -12.17
C GLU A 209 34.70 12.04 -13.52
N GLU A 210 35.68 12.05 -14.43
CA GLU A 210 35.51 12.63 -15.78
C GLU A 210 34.39 11.92 -16.55
N GLU A 211 34.37 10.58 -16.50
CA GLU A 211 33.33 9.79 -17.16
C GLU A 211 31.96 10.02 -16.52
N LEU A 212 31.90 10.17 -15.20
CA LEU A 212 30.67 10.51 -14.49
C LEU A 212 30.13 11.85 -15.00
N PHE A 213 30.95 12.91 -15.01
CA PHE A 213 30.50 14.24 -15.45
C PHE A 213 30.14 14.27 -16.94
N ASP A 214 30.83 13.52 -17.80
CA ASP A 214 30.44 13.35 -19.20
C ASP A 214 29.04 12.74 -19.34
N ILE A 215 28.74 11.69 -18.57
CA ILE A 215 27.41 11.07 -18.55
C ILE A 215 26.36 12.06 -18.03
N LEU A 216 26.65 12.77 -16.94
CA LEU A 216 25.73 13.75 -16.36
C LEU A 216 25.42 14.90 -17.33
N ASN A 217 26.42 15.38 -18.08
CA ASN A 217 26.23 16.41 -19.10
C ASN A 217 25.33 15.94 -20.25
N LEU A 218 25.45 14.67 -20.67
CA LEU A 218 24.53 14.08 -21.65
C LEU A 218 23.11 13.94 -21.11
N LEU A 219 22.94 13.69 -19.80
CA LEU A 219 21.64 13.54 -19.15
C LEU A 219 20.89 14.87 -18.95
N ASP A 220 21.59 16.01 -18.88
CA ASP A 220 20.98 17.32 -18.60
C ASP A 220 19.87 17.70 -19.60
N GLY A 221 20.03 17.32 -20.87
CA GLY A 221 19.00 17.53 -21.89
C GLY A 221 17.67 16.82 -21.61
N TYR A 222 17.70 15.67 -20.92
CA TYR A 222 16.52 14.86 -20.63
C TYR A 222 15.74 15.34 -19.40
N LEU A 223 16.36 16.13 -18.52
CA LEU A 223 15.70 16.75 -17.36
C LEU A 223 14.64 17.78 -17.78
N LYS A 224 14.72 18.32 -19.00
CA LYS A 224 13.78 19.31 -19.57
C LYS A 224 12.90 18.72 -20.66
N SER A 225 12.85 17.40 -20.78
CA SER A 225 12.04 16.72 -21.79
C SER A 225 10.54 16.96 -21.57
N SER A 226 9.75 16.84 -22.65
CA SER A 226 8.30 17.04 -22.60
C SER A 226 7.56 15.91 -21.89
N SER A 227 8.18 14.74 -21.76
CA SER A 227 7.57 13.55 -21.17
C SER A 227 7.93 13.44 -19.68
N PRO A 228 6.96 13.49 -18.76
CA PRO A 228 7.21 13.38 -17.33
C PRO A 228 7.96 12.10 -16.96
N SER A 229 7.67 10.98 -17.64
CA SER A 229 8.34 9.69 -17.37
C SER A 229 9.85 9.78 -17.61
N VAL A 230 10.28 10.42 -18.71
CA VAL A 230 11.69 10.60 -19.05
C VAL A 230 12.36 11.54 -18.05
N VAL A 231 11.72 12.66 -17.69
CA VAL A 231 12.24 13.59 -16.67
C VAL A 231 12.46 12.87 -15.35
N MET A 232 11.49 12.08 -14.88
CA MET A 232 11.57 11.39 -13.59
C MET A 232 12.62 10.27 -13.59
N ALA A 233 12.73 9.51 -14.69
CA ALA A 233 13.76 8.49 -14.85
C ALA A 233 15.17 9.11 -14.94
N ALA A 234 15.34 10.21 -15.69
CA ALA A 234 16.60 10.93 -15.80
C ALA A 234 16.99 11.53 -14.44
N THR A 235 16.04 12.13 -13.72
CA THR A 235 16.25 12.67 -12.37
C THR A 235 16.72 11.58 -11.42
N LYS A 236 16.06 10.41 -11.42
CA LYS A 236 16.48 9.25 -10.62
C LYS A 236 17.94 8.87 -10.89
N LEU A 237 18.27 8.68 -12.18
CA LEU A 237 19.62 8.31 -12.60
C LEU A 237 20.65 9.36 -12.16
N PHE A 238 20.33 10.64 -12.34
CA PHE A 238 21.18 11.75 -11.93
C PHE A 238 21.43 11.75 -10.42
N LEU A 239 20.37 11.63 -9.61
CA LEU A 239 20.49 11.64 -8.15
C LEU A 239 21.30 10.45 -7.63
N VAL A 240 21.13 9.26 -8.23
CA VAL A 240 21.87 8.05 -7.85
C VAL A 240 23.33 8.12 -8.26
N LEU A 241 23.64 8.62 -9.46
CA LEU A 241 25.02 8.78 -9.94
C LEU A 241 25.76 9.89 -9.17
N ALA A 242 25.09 10.98 -8.84
CA ALA A 242 25.66 12.11 -8.10
C ALA A 242 25.62 11.93 -6.57
N LYS A 243 25.52 10.69 -6.06
CA LYS A 243 25.42 10.39 -4.62
C LYS A 243 26.53 11.04 -3.77
N GLU A 244 27.73 11.11 -4.33
CA GLU A 244 28.92 11.67 -3.66
C GLU A 244 29.02 13.19 -3.77
N TYR A 245 28.14 13.83 -4.55
CA TYR A 245 28.15 15.28 -4.82
C TYR A 245 26.81 15.94 -4.47
N PRO A 246 26.56 16.27 -3.19
CA PRO A 246 25.29 16.86 -2.75
C PRO A 246 24.92 18.17 -3.45
N HIS A 247 25.91 19.01 -3.78
CA HIS A 247 25.68 20.27 -4.50
C HIS A 247 25.10 20.02 -5.90
N VAL A 248 25.60 18.99 -6.58
CA VAL A 248 25.10 18.60 -7.91
C VAL A 248 23.68 18.05 -7.81
N GLN A 249 23.36 17.27 -6.77
CA GLN A 249 21.99 16.80 -6.51
C GLN A 249 21.02 17.97 -6.31
N ALA A 250 21.40 18.97 -5.51
CA ALA A 250 20.59 20.17 -5.31
C ALA A 250 20.34 20.92 -6.63
N ASP A 251 21.39 21.13 -7.44
CA ASP A 251 21.28 21.81 -8.74
C ASP A 251 20.33 21.08 -9.70
N VAL A 252 20.28 19.75 -9.65
CA VAL A 252 19.34 18.95 -10.47
C VAL A 252 17.90 19.17 -10.02
N LEU A 253 17.65 19.16 -8.71
CA LEU A 253 16.31 19.42 -8.17
C LEU A 253 15.82 20.84 -8.53
N VAL A 254 16.72 21.81 -8.66
CA VAL A 254 16.42 23.15 -9.20
C VAL A 254 16.00 23.10 -10.67
N ARG A 255 16.70 22.34 -11.51
CA ARG A 255 16.35 22.20 -12.94
C ARG A 255 15.00 21.49 -13.14
N VAL A 256 14.70 20.50 -12.30
CA VAL A 256 13.49 19.66 -12.39
C VAL A 256 12.24 20.36 -11.79
N LYS A 257 12.43 21.46 -11.06
CA LYS A 257 11.35 22.30 -10.50
C LYS A 257 10.28 22.67 -11.51
N GLY A 258 10.67 23.14 -12.69
CA GLY A 258 9.74 23.54 -13.75
C GLY A 258 8.87 22.39 -14.27
N PRO A 259 9.48 21.30 -14.77
CA PRO A 259 8.77 20.08 -15.18
C PRO A 259 7.85 19.50 -14.11
N LEU A 260 8.29 19.42 -12.85
CA LEU A 260 7.46 18.92 -11.75
C LEU A 260 6.25 19.81 -11.49
N LEU A 261 6.43 21.14 -11.47
CA LEU A 261 5.31 22.06 -11.32
C LEU A 261 4.30 21.93 -12.48
N SER A 262 4.77 21.65 -13.70
CA SER A 262 3.89 21.37 -14.83
C SER A 262 3.12 20.06 -14.68
N ALA A 263 3.73 19.04 -14.08
CA ALA A 263 3.08 17.76 -13.80
C ALA A 263 2.02 17.90 -12.69
N CYS A 264 2.29 18.69 -11.65
CA CYS A 264 1.32 18.99 -10.58
C CYS A 264 0.08 19.74 -11.09
N THR A 265 0.17 20.48 -12.20
CA THR A 265 -0.97 21.18 -12.81
C THR A 265 -1.47 20.48 -14.06
N SER A 266 -1.15 19.20 -14.26
CA SER A 266 -1.60 18.42 -15.41
C SER A 266 -3.10 18.09 -15.32
N GLU A 267 -3.73 17.88 -16.48
CA GLU A 267 -5.11 17.39 -16.57
C GLU A 267 -5.27 15.95 -16.04
N SER A 268 -4.20 15.14 -16.09
CA SER A 268 -4.22 13.80 -15.50
C SER A 268 -4.09 13.89 -13.99
N ARG A 269 -5.15 13.45 -13.29
CA ARG A 269 -5.24 13.46 -11.83
C ARG A 269 -4.21 12.53 -11.19
N GLU A 270 -3.95 11.39 -11.82
CA GLU A 270 -3.00 10.39 -11.37
C GLU A 270 -1.56 10.92 -11.49
N LEU A 271 -1.26 11.61 -12.60
CA LEU A 271 0.03 12.27 -12.79
C LEU A 271 0.23 13.41 -11.79
N CYS A 272 -0.81 14.22 -11.57
CA CYS A 272 -0.80 15.28 -10.55
C CYS A 272 -0.48 14.70 -9.16
N PHE A 273 -1.18 13.65 -8.76
CA PHE A 273 -0.99 13.02 -7.45
C PHE A 273 0.44 12.48 -7.27
N THR A 274 0.94 11.72 -8.24
CA THR A 274 2.32 11.19 -8.19
C THR A 274 3.37 12.32 -8.15
N ALA A 275 3.17 13.39 -8.92
CA ALA A 275 4.03 14.56 -8.89
C ALA A 275 4.02 15.25 -7.51
N LEU A 276 2.86 15.38 -6.87
CA LEU A 276 2.74 15.95 -5.51
C LEU A 276 3.47 15.10 -4.46
N CYS A 277 3.41 13.76 -4.55
CA CYS A 277 4.19 12.88 -3.68
C CYS A 277 5.70 13.15 -3.80
N HIS A 278 6.19 13.35 -5.04
CA HIS A 278 7.59 13.69 -5.28
C HIS A 278 7.95 15.12 -4.83
N VAL A 279 7.03 16.08 -4.95
CA VAL A 279 7.23 17.44 -4.40
C VAL A 279 7.44 17.38 -2.88
N ARG A 280 6.58 16.66 -2.15
CA ARG A 280 6.72 16.47 -0.69
C ARG A 280 8.05 15.81 -0.33
N GLN A 281 8.45 14.79 -1.10
CA GLN A 281 9.74 14.13 -0.92
C GLN A 281 10.93 15.09 -1.09
N ILE A 282 10.86 16.00 -2.06
CA ILE A 282 11.89 17.03 -2.29
C ILE A 282 11.88 18.08 -1.19
N LEU A 283 10.70 18.51 -0.71
CA LEU A 283 10.59 19.51 0.36
C LEU A 283 11.23 19.05 1.68
N GLY A 284 11.17 17.75 1.98
CA GLY A 284 11.89 17.18 3.13
C GLY A 284 13.42 17.26 3.05
N SER A 285 14.00 17.51 1.87
CA SER A 285 15.45 17.67 1.66
C SER A 285 15.86 19.11 1.35
N LEU A 286 14.99 19.88 0.70
CA LEU A 286 15.21 21.28 0.33
C LEU A 286 13.99 22.11 0.77
N PRO A 287 13.92 22.48 2.06
CA PRO A 287 12.84 23.32 2.57
C PRO A 287 12.72 24.62 1.77
N GLY A 288 11.50 25.02 1.42
CA GLY A 288 11.26 26.25 0.68
C GLY A 288 11.63 26.23 -0.82
N HIS A 289 12.06 25.11 -1.40
CA HIS A 289 12.39 25.01 -2.84
C HIS A 289 11.26 25.48 -3.77
N PHE A 290 10.01 25.20 -3.38
CA PHE A 290 8.81 25.58 -4.12
C PHE A 290 8.10 26.82 -3.55
N SER A 291 8.69 27.51 -2.57
CA SER A 291 8.11 28.68 -1.89
C SER A 291 7.67 29.77 -2.85
N SER A 292 8.41 30.04 -3.93
CA SER A 292 8.05 31.06 -4.94
C SER A 292 6.78 30.74 -5.75
N HIS A 293 6.27 29.51 -5.68
CA HIS A 293 5.13 29.04 -6.48
C HIS A 293 4.02 28.41 -5.64
N TYR A 294 3.92 28.74 -4.34
CA TYR A 294 2.90 28.20 -3.43
C TYR A 294 1.47 28.27 -4.00
N LYS A 295 1.13 29.34 -4.72
CA LYS A 295 -0.18 29.54 -5.36
C LYS A 295 -0.59 28.44 -6.34
N LYS A 296 0.38 27.72 -6.93
CA LYS A 296 0.09 26.59 -7.83
C LYS A 296 -0.46 25.36 -7.08
N PHE A 297 -0.26 25.31 -5.76
CA PHE A 297 -0.74 24.23 -4.90
C PHE A 297 -2.09 24.56 -4.24
N PHE A 298 -2.74 25.66 -4.61
CA PHE A 298 -4.13 25.89 -4.19
C PHE A 298 -5.06 24.84 -4.83
N CYS A 299 -6.04 24.41 -4.03
CA CYS A 299 -7.02 23.40 -4.40
C CYS A 299 -8.07 24.01 -5.32
N SER A 300 -8.35 23.35 -6.43
CA SER A 300 -9.49 23.70 -7.30
C SER A 300 -10.73 22.89 -6.89
N TYR A 301 -11.92 23.44 -7.12
CA TYR A 301 -13.17 22.76 -6.79
C TYR A 301 -13.37 21.43 -7.53
N SER A 302 -12.87 21.32 -8.77
CA SER A 302 -12.98 20.12 -9.61
C SER A 302 -12.00 18.99 -9.22
N GLU A 303 -11.12 19.23 -8.27
CA GLU A 303 -10.11 18.27 -7.84
C GLU A 303 -10.69 17.24 -6.88
N PRO A 304 -10.31 15.95 -7.01
CA PRO A 304 -10.72 14.91 -6.11
C PRO A 304 -10.09 15.08 -4.73
N HIS A 305 -10.76 14.53 -3.71
CA HIS A 305 -10.38 14.64 -2.30
C HIS A 305 -8.89 14.32 -2.04
N TYR A 306 -8.38 13.21 -2.56
CA TYR A 306 -6.98 12.78 -2.35
C TYR A 306 -5.93 13.78 -2.86
N ILE A 307 -6.22 14.56 -3.92
CA ILE A 307 -5.31 15.60 -4.42
C ILE A 307 -5.34 16.81 -3.49
N LYS A 308 -6.54 17.20 -3.02
CA LYS A 308 -6.71 18.32 -2.10
C LYS A 308 -5.95 18.08 -0.79
N CYS A 309 -6.04 16.87 -0.22
CA CYS A 309 -5.27 16.49 0.97
C CYS A 309 -3.76 16.62 0.72
N GLN A 310 -3.26 16.07 -0.39
CA GLN A 310 -1.83 16.12 -0.68
C GLN A 310 -1.32 17.55 -0.91
N LYS A 311 -2.11 18.40 -1.58
CA LYS A 311 -1.80 19.82 -1.77
C LYS A 311 -1.75 20.58 -0.44
N MET A 312 -2.69 20.30 0.45
CA MET A 312 -2.75 20.93 1.77
C MET A 312 -1.53 20.59 2.63
N GLU A 313 -1.08 19.34 2.62
CA GLU A 313 0.19 18.95 3.26
C GLU A 313 1.38 19.74 2.70
N VAL A 314 1.48 19.83 1.36
CA VAL A 314 2.53 20.59 0.69
C VAL A 314 2.46 22.09 1.03
N LEU A 315 1.26 22.66 1.13
CA LEU A 315 1.08 24.06 1.52
C LEU A 315 1.59 24.32 2.94
N CYS A 316 1.35 23.41 3.88
CA CYS A 316 1.84 23.53 5.26
C CYS A 316 3.37 23.62 5.34
N GLU A 317 4.08 22.82 4.53
CA GLU A 317 5.54 22.81 4.47
C GLU A 317 6.13 24.05 3.76
N LEU A 318 5.31 24.80 3.02
CA LEU A 318 5.74 25.96 2.23
C LEU A 318 5.50 27.31 2.91
N VAL A 319 4.93 27.33 4.11
CA VAL A 319 4.59 28.57 4.81
C VAL A 319 5.85 29.33 5.23
N ASN A 320 5.88 30.63 4.95
CA ASN A 320 6.93 31.56 5.34
C ASN A 320 6.33 32.95 5.68
N ASP A 321 7.16 33.86 6.18
CA ASP A 321 6.72 35.20 6.61
C ASP A 321 6.05 36.02 5.49
N GLU A 322 6.38 35.73 4.23
CA GLU A 322 5.85 36.45 3.06
C GLU A 322 4.49 35.92 2.59
N ASN A 323 4.22 34.62 2.75
CA ASN A 323 3.06 33.95 2.16
C ASN A 323 2.01 33.53 3.19
N VAL A 324 2.33 33.53 4.49
CA VAL A 324 1.45 33.02 5.56
C VAL A 324 0.04 33.58 5.50
N GLN A 325 -0.13 34.88 5.29
CA GLN A 325 -1.45 35.52 5.24
C GLN A 325 -2.32 34.97 4.10
N GLN A 326 -1.74 34.77 2.91
CA GLN A 326 -2.48 34.27 1.74
C GLN A 326 -2.79 32.77 1.88
N VAL A 327 -1.87 31.99 2.46
CA VAL A 327 -2.10 30.57 2.72
C VAL A 327 -3.18 30.37 3.78
N LEU A 328 -3.16 31.15 4.87
CA LEU A 328 -4.18 31.07 5.92
C LEU A 328 -5.57 31.48 5.43
N GLU A 329 -5.68 32.51 4.58
CA GLU A 329 -6.95 32.91 3.97
C GLU A 329 -7.53 31.78 3.11
N GLU A 330 -6.68 31.11 2.33
CA GLU A 330 -7.08 29.99 1.48
C GLU A 330 -7.48 28.75 2.32
N LEU A 331 -6.69 28.40 3.35
CA LEU A 331 -7.01 27.31 4.28
C LEU A 331 -8.32 27.56 5.04
N LYS A 332 -8.58 28.82 5.44
CA LYS A 332 -9.84 29.22 6.06
C LYS A 332 -11.03 28.92 5.15
N GLY A 333 -10.90 29.10 3.83
CA GLY A 333 -11.91 28.69 2.86
C GLY A 333 -12.13 27.17 2.83
N TYR A 334 -11.07 26.38 3.02
CA TYR A 334 -11.16 24.91 3.03
C TYR A 334 -11.81 24.36 4.30
N CYS A 335 -11.74 25.07 5.42
CA CYS A 335 -12.43 24.70 6.67
C CYS A 335 -13.95 24.62 6.53
N THR A 336 -14.53 25.21 5.49
CA THR A 336 -15.97 25.18 5.19
C THR A 336 -16.33 24.37 3.94
N ASP A 337 -15.42 23.50 3.47
CA ASP A 337 -15.69 22.60 2.34
C ASP A 337 -16.80 21.58 2.70
N VAL A 338 -17.46 21.02 1.69
CA VAL A 338 -18.52 20.01 1.85
C VAL A 338 -17.96 18.70 2.43
N SER A 339 -16.68 18.41 2.17
CA SER A 339 -16.00 17.23 2.71
C SER A 339 -15.53 17.47 4.14
N VAL A 340 -16.14 16.76 5.10
CA VAL A 340 -15.79 16.83 6.53
C VAL A 340 -14.31 16.54 6.78
N GLU A 341 -13.77 15.48 6.15
CA GLU A 341 -12.37 15.09 6.30
C GLU A 341 -11.40 16.19 5.81
N LEU A 342 -11.73 16.87 4.72
CA LEU A 342 -10.92 17.97 4.21
C LEU A 342 -11.02 19.20 5.12
N ALA A 343 -12.23 19.54 5.58
CA ALA A 343 -12.47 20.65 6.49
C ALA A 343 -11.70 20.46 7.81
N GLN A 344 -11.77 19.27 8.41
CA GLN A 344 -11.01 18.93 9.62
C GLN A 344 -9.51 18.93 9.35
N GLY A 345 -9.07 18.35 8.22
CA GLY A 345 -7.67 18.40 7.81
C GLY A 345 -7.13 19.83 7.65
N ALA A 346 -7.93 20.76 7.14
CA ALA A 346 -7.58 22.17 7.01
C ALA A 346 -7.45 22.86 8.38
N ILE A 347 -8.32 22.52 9.33
CA ILE A 347 -8.25 23.00 10.71
C ILE A 347 -6.97 22.52 11.40
N PHE A 348 -6.63 21.22 11.25
CA PHE A 348 -5.38 20.68 11.78
C PHE A 348 -4.14 21.26 11.09
N ALA A 349 -4.21 21.55 9.79
CA ALA A 349 -3.17 22.27 9.06
C ALA A 349 -2.93 23.67 9.63
N ILE A 350 -4.00 24.44 9.92
CA ILE A 350 -3.90 25.74 10.60
C ILE A 350 -3.26 25.57 11.99
N GLY A 351 -3.61 24.51 12.72
CA GLY A 351 -2.97 24.14 13.99
C GLY A 351 -1.46 23.93 13.86
N ASN A 352 -1.00 23.24 12.82
CA ASN A 352 0.43 23.05 12.58
C ASN A 352 1.15 24.37 12.29
N ILE A 353 0.53 25.28 11.54
CA ILE A 353 1.07 26.61 11.23
C ILE A 353 1.10 27.52 12.47
N ALA A 354 0.12 27.37 13.36
CA ALA A 354 -0.01 28.16 14.59
C ALA A 354 1.16 27.97 15.58
N ARG A 355 1.98 26.93 15.41
CA ARG A 355 3.23 26.74 16.16
C ARG A 355 4.20 27.91 15.96
N THR A 356 4.24 28.45 14.74
CA THR A 356 5.10 29.58 14.37
C THR A 356 4.30 30.89 14.35
N TYR A 357 3.05 30.87 13.88
CA TYR A 357 2.20 32.06 13.70
C TYR A 357 0.94 32.02 14.57
N THR A 358 1.12 31.95 15.89
CA THR A 358 0.07 31.63 16.86
C THR A 358 -1.12 32.60 16.84
N GLU A 359 -0.89 33.91 16.95
CA GLU A 359 -1.96 34.91 17.10
C GLU A 359 -2.95 34.90 15.93
N GLN A 360 -2.47 34.86 14.69
CA GLN A 360 -3.31 34.87 13.50
C GLN A 360 -4.15 33.59 13.39
N CYS A 361 -3.54 32.43 13.65
CA CYS A 361 -4.21 31.15 13.56
C CYS A 361 -5.27 30.97 14.66
N VAL A 362 -4.96 31.38 15.90
CA VAL A 362 -5.94 31.35 17.02
C VAL A 362 -7.13 32.27 16.74
N GLY A 363 -6.90 33.42 16.11
CA GLY A 363 -7.97 34.29 15.62
C GLY A 363 -8.92 33.57 14.66
N ILE A 364 -8.36 32.93 13.62
CA ILE A 364 -9.14 32.16 12.62
C ILE A 364 -9.91 31.01 13.29
N LEU A 365 -9.24 30.23 14.15
CA LEU A 365 -9.88 29.11 14.86
C LEU A 365 -11.03 29.57 15.75
N THR A 366 -10.87 30.71 16.43
CA THR A 366 -11.93 31.31 17.26
C THR A 366 -13.11 31.77 16.41
N GLU A 367 -12.87 32.33 15.22
CA GLU A 367 -13.94 32.68 14.28
C GLU A 367 -14.70 31.44 13.78
N LEU A 368 -14.01 30.33 13.53
CA LEU A 368 -14.62 29.08 13.09
C LEU A 368 -15.55 28.46 14.15
N LEU A 369 -15.26 28.63 15.45
CA LEU A 369 -16.17 28.23 16.52
C LEU A 369 -17.52 28.96 16.45
N GLY A 370 -17.52 30.20 15.95
CA GLY A 370 -18.74 31.00 15.75
C GLY A 370 -19.73 30.39 14.75
N LEU A 371 -19.30 29.44 13.91
CA LEU A 371 -20.17 28.74 12.95
C LEU A 371 -21.10 27.71 13.62
N GLN A 372 -20.77 27.25 14.83
CA GLN A 372 -21.54 26.26 15.60
C GLN A 372 -21.84 24.96 14.83
N GLN A 373 -20.92 24.51 13.98
CA GLN A 373 -21.03 23.22 13.28
C GLN A 373 -20.24 22.15 14.04
N GLU A 374 -20.88 21.03 14.39
CA GLU A 374 -20.30 19.96 15.23
C GLU A 374 -18.89 19.51 14.78
N HIS A 375 -18.73 19.14 13.50
CA HIS A 375 -17.48 18.60 12.98
C HIS A 375 -16.33 19.63 12.95
N ILE A 376 -16.66 20.92 12.79
CA ILE A 376 -15.70 22.03 12.84
C ILE A 376 -15.34 22.30 14.30
N THR A 377 -16.33 22.46 15.18
CA THR A 377 -16.11 22.74 16.60
C THR A 377 -15.25 21.66 17.25
N SER A 378 -15.53 20.39 16.97
CA SER A 378 -14.70 19.28 17.45
C SER A 378 -13.24 19.42 17.03
N ALA A 379 -12.97 19.57 15.72
CA ALA A 379 -11.61 19.67 15.21
C ALA A 379 -10.87 20.91 15.73
N VAL A 380 -11.57 22.04 15.91
CA VAL A 380 -10.99 23.25 16.51
C VAL A 380 -10.61 23.02 17.97
N VAL A 381 -11.48 22.38 18.76
CA VAL A 381 -11.19 22.08 20.17
C VAL A 381 -10.04 21.08 20.33
N GLN A 382 -9.97 20.07 19.46
CA GLN A 382 -8.80 19.17 19.37
C GLN A 382 -7.51 19.95 19.05
N THR A 383 -7.58 20.87 18.08
CA THR A 383 -6.44 21.72 17.72
C THR A 383 -6.03 22.65 18.87
N PHE A 384 -6.99 23.21 19.61
CA PHE A 384 -6.73 24.03 20.79
C PHE A 384 -6.05 23.26 21.92
N ARG A 385 -6.45 22.00 22.17
CA ARG A 385 -5.74 21.13 23.12
C ARG A 385 -4.26 21.03 22.77
N ASP A 386 -3.97 20.73 21.50
CA ASP A 386 -2.60 20.53 21.02
C ASP A 386 -1.80 21.85 21.03
N LEU A 387 -2.45 22.97 20.71
CA LEU A 387 -1.82 24.30 20.73
C LEU A 387 -1.51 24.81 22.12
N VAL A 388 -2.41 24.65 23.08
CA VAL A 388 -2.16 25.09 24.46
C VAL A 388 -0.98 24.34 25.06
N TRP A 389 -0.83 23.07 24.69
CA TRP A 389 0.31 22.27 25.11
C TRP A 389 1.64 22.74 24.49
N LEU A 390 1.66 22.97 23.17
CA LEU A 390 2.87 23.37 22.43
C LEU A 390 3.24 24.84 22.62
N CYS A 391 2.24 25.70 22.79
CA CYS A 391 2.35 27.15 22.79
C CYS A 391 1.58 27.76 23.98
N PRO A 392 2.12 27.70 25.21
CA PRO A 392 1.41 28.18 26.40
C PRO A 392 0.95 29.64 26.35
N GLN A 393 1.54 30.47 25.47
CA GLN A 393 1.14 31.85 25.24
C GLN A 393 -0.32 32.01 24.76
N CYS A 394 -0.88 31.03 24.05
CA CYS A 394 -2.25 31.14 23.53
C CYS A 394 -3.33 30.72 24.54
N THR A 395 -2.94 30.18 25.69
CA THR A 395 -3.87 29.63 26.70
C THR A 395 -4.99 30.59 27.08
N ASP A 396 -4.67 31.87 27.29
CA ASP A 396 -5.69 32.86 27.70
C ASP A 396 -6.70 33.17 26.60
N ALA A 397 -6.27 33.18 25.34
CA ALA A 397 -7.16 33.38 24.20
C ALA A 397 -8.08 32.16 24.01
N VAL A 398 -7.51 30.96 24.08
CA VAL A 398 -8.25 29.70 23.99
C VAL A 398 -9.29 29.60 25.11
N CYS A 399 -8.91 29.82 26.38
CA CYS A 399 -9.84 29.74 27.52
C CYS A 399 -11.03 30.70 27.41
N ARG A 400 -10.89 31.84 26.73
CA ARG A 400 -12.00 32.78 26.48
C ARG A 400 -12.94 32.30 25.37
N ALA A 401 -12.44 31.48 24.44
CA ALA A 401 -13.20 30.98 23.30
C ALA A 401 -13.97 29.68 23.59
N LEU A 402 -13.59 28.94 24.63
CA LEU A 402 -14.19 27.63 24.97
C LEU A 402 -15.67 27.64 25.43
N PRO A 403 -16.21 28.67 26.11
CA PRO A 403 -17.61 28.64 26.54
C PRO A 403 -18.56 28.43 25.36
N SER A 404 -19.66 27.68 25.57
CA SER A 404 -20.69 27.35 24.59
C SER A 404 -20.31 26.27 23.57
N CYS A 405 -19.10 25.68 23.64
CA CYS A 405 -18.71 24.58 22.76
C CYS A 405 -19.37 23.25 23.18
N GLU A 406 -19.67 23.08 24.47
CA GLU A 406 -20.20 21.86 25.10
C GLU A 406 -21.51 21.35 24.47
N GLU A 407 -22.40 22.26 24.05
CA GLU A 407 -23.69 21.90 23.47
C GLU A 407 -23.56 21.30 22.06
N THR A 408 -22.48 21.64 21.35
CA THR A 408 -22.30 21.29 19.93
C THR A 408 -21.51 20.01 19.70
N ILE A 409 -20.61 19.62 20.62
CA ILE A 409 -19.67 18.50 20.42
C ILE A 409 -20.33 17.18 20.84
N GLN A 410 -20.46 16.24 19.90
CA GLN A 410 -20.97 14.89 20.22
C GLN A 410 -19.95 13.77 20.08
N ASP A 411 -18.92 13.97 19.27
CA ASP A 411 -17.88 13.00 18.99
C ASP A 411 -16.96 12.75 20.20
N SER A 412 -16.38 11.55 20.25
CA SER A 412 -15.59 11.11 21.40
C SER A 412 -14.24 11.83 21.53
N GLU A 413 -13.63 12.23 20.42
CA GLU A 413 -12.32 12.88 20.39
C GLU A 413 -12.42 14.35 20.80
N GLY A 414 -13.42 15.07 20.27
CA GLY A 414 -13.77 16.43 20.67
C GLY A 414 -14.14 16.51 22.16
N LYS A 415 -14.95 15.56 22.66
CA LYS A 415 -15.27 15.47 24.10
C LYS A 415 -14.03 15.28 24.97
N GLN A 416 -13.12 14.38 24.57
CA GLN A 416 -11.84 14.19 25.28
C GLN A 416 -11.02 15.48 25.29
N ALA A 417 -10.90 16.16 24.15
CA ALA A 417 -10.14 17.41 24.06
C ALA A 417 -10.74 18.54 24.90
N LEU A 418 -12.08 18.69 24.89
CA LEU A 418 -12.78 19.68 25.72
C LEU A 418 -12.56 19.40 27.21
N ILE A 419 -12.78 18.15 27.64
CA ILE A 419 -12.63 17.73 29.04
C ILE A 419 -11.19 17.94 29.51
N TRP A 420 -10.20 17.62 28.66
CA TRP A 420 -8.79 17.87 28.96
C TRP A 420 -8.51 19.36 29.19
N LEU A 421 -9.01 20.24 28.29
CA LEU A 421 -8.83 21.69 28.39
C LEU A 421 -9.46 22.27 29.66
N LEU A 422 -10.68 21.82 29.99
CA LEU A 422 -11.38 22.21 31.22
C LEU A 422 -10.68 21.70 32.48
N GLY A 423 -10.12 20.49 32.45
CA GLY A 423 -9.39 19.92 33.58
C GLY A 423 -8.02 20.58 33.81
N ALA A 424 -7.28 20.88 32.75
CA ALA A 424 -5.95 21.48 32.83
C ALA A 424 -5.99 22.98 33.15
N HIS A 425 -6.97 23.71 32.59
CA HIS A 425 -7.06 25.17 32.70
C HIS A 425 -8.38 25.67 33.32
N GLY A 426 -9.10 24.80 34.04
CA GLY A 426 -10.36 25.13 34.71
C GLY A 426 -10.25 26.19 35.81
N GLU A 427 -9.04 26.57 36.24
CA GLU A 427 -8.84 27.76 37.06
C GLU A 427 -9.30 29.04 36.33
N LYS A 428 -8.99 29.15 35.04
CA LYS A 428 -9.27 30.31 34.20
C LYS A 428 -10.68 30.30 33.62
N VAL A 429 -11.25 29.11 33.42
CA VAL A 429 -12.60 28.94 32.87
C VAL A 429 -13.61 28.88 34.03
N GLN A 430 -14.51 29.87 34.13
CA GLN A 430 -15.48 29.91 35.23
C GLN A 430 -16.52 28.79 35.13
N ASN A 431 -16.97 28.47 33.92
CA ASN A 431 -18.02 27.47 33.68
C ASN A 431 -17.55 26.01 33.76
N ALA A 432 -16.24 25.76 33.91
CA ALA A 432 -15.68 24.41 33.83
C ALA A 432 -16.32 23.38 34.78
N PRO A 433 -16.58 23.68 36.07
CA PRO A 433 -17.21 22.73 36.98
C PRO A 433 -18.63 22.32 36.53
N TYR A 434 -19.44 23.26 36.06
CA TYR A 434 -20.81 23.00 35.62
C TYR A 434 -20.86 22.13 34.37
N VAL A 435 -19.96 22.38 33.41
CA VAL A 435 -19.85 21.57 32.19
C VAL A 435 -19.42 20.14 32.53
N LEU A 436 -18.44 19.96 33.43
CA LEU A 436 -18.01 18.63 33.85
C LEU A 436 -19.06 17.90 34.68
N GLU A 437 -19.92 18.62 35.40
CA GLU A 437 -21.03 18.01 36.15
C GLU A 437 -22.04 17.35 35.22
N ASP A 438 -22.44 18.01 34.13
CA ASP A 438 -23.32 17.42 33.12
C ASP A 438 -22.70 16.15 32.50
N PHE A 439 -21.39 16.15 32.25
CA PHE A 439 -20.70 14.93 31.82
C PHE A 439 -20.80 13.82 32.86
N VAL A 440 -20.60 14.12 34.15
CA VAL A 440 -20.69 13.15 35.25
C VAL A 440 -22.11 12.59 35.42
N GLU A 441 -23.14 13.43 35.30
CA GLU A 441 -24.53 12.98 35.35
C GLU A 441 -24.85 12.01 34.20
N ASN A 442 -24.28 12.28 33.02
CA ASN A 442 -24.44 11.46 31.83
C ASN A 442 -23.44 10.29 31.72
N VAL A 443 -22.56 10.06 32.70
CA VAL A 443 -21.55 8.97 32.64
C VAL A 443 -22.17 7.57 32.44
N LYS A 444 -23.38 7.35 32.97
CA LYS A 444 -24.12 6.07 32.82
C LYS A 444 -24.70 5.87 31.42
N SER A 445 -24.79 6.91 30.60
CA SER A 445 -25.48 6.91 29.30
C SER A 445 -24.71 6.25 28.14
N GLY A 446 -23.65 5.49 28.43
CA GLY A 446 -22.88 4.78 27.39
C GLY A 446 -21.73 5.61 26.79
N MET A 447 -21.06 6.45 27.59
CA MET A 447 -19.85 7.16 27.16
C MET A 447 -18.70 6.19 26.84
N PHE A 448 -17.87 6.53 25.85
CA PHE A 448 -16.68 5.75 25.50
C PHE A 448 -15.68 5.72 26.68
N PRO A 449 -14.99 4.58 26.93
CA PRO A 449 -14.03 4.45 28.04
C PRO A 449 -12.93 5.52 28.04
N ALA A 450 -12.44 5.92 26.86
CA ALA A 450 -11.43 6.97 26.73
C ALA A 450 -11.91 8.33 27.27
N VAL A 451 -13.18 8.70 27.04
CA VAL A 451 -13.78 9.92 27.57
C VAL A 451 -13.91 9.86 29.09
N LYS A 452 -14.31 8.70 29.64
CA LYS A 452 -14.40 8.48 31.10
C LYS A 452 -13.02 8.59 31.79
N MET A 453 -11.99 8.06 31.16
CA MET A 453 -10.60 8.17 31.63
C MET A 453 -10.12 9.62 31.69
N GLU A 454 -10.43 10.39 30.65
CA GLU A 454 -10.08 11.81 30.61
C GLU A 454 -10.89 12.61 31.63
N LEU A 455 -12.19 12.31 31.77
CA LEU A 455 -13.07 12.93 32.77
C LEU A 455 -12.58 12.71 34.21
N LEU A 456 -12.16 11.48 34.55
CA LEU A 456 -11.53 11.17 35.83
C LEU A 456 -10.29 12.03 36.06
N THR A 457 -9.43 12.13 35.06
CA THR A 457 -8.17 12.89 35.17
C THR A 457 -8.43 14.40 35.28
N ALA A 458 -9.34 14.92 34.48
CA ALA A 458 -9.74 16.32 34.47
C ALA A 458 -10.38 16.76 35.79
N LEU A 459 -11.28 15.95 36.36
CA LEU A 459 -11.95 16.26 37.61
C LEU A 459 -11.02 16.18 38.81
N VAL A 460 -10.10 15.21 38.85
CA VAL A 460 -9.07 15.18 39.90
C VAL A 460 -8.19 16.42 39.81
N ARG A 461 -7.78 16.85 38.61
CA ARG A 461 -7.02 18.11 38.44
C ARG A 461 -7.82 19.32 38.89
N LEU A 462 -9.08 19.45 38.46
CA LEU A 462 -9.93 20.57 38.83
C LEU A 462 -10.21 20.61 40.34
N PHE A 463 -10.38 19.45 40.98
CA PHE A 463 -10.55 19.34 42.43
C PHE A 463 -9.36 19.91 43.21
N LEU A 464 -8.12 19.75 42.71
CA LEU A 464 -6.93 20.32 43.35
C LEU A 464 -6.93 21.86 43.33
N SER A 465 -7.63 22.46 42.35
CA SER A 465 -7.73 23.91 42.19
C SER A 465 -8.99 24.49 42.85
N ARG A 466 -10.14 23.81 42.72
CA ARG A 466 -11.46 24.21 43.23
C ARG A 466 -12.13 23.08 44.01
N PRO A 467 -11.67 22.79 45.24
CA PRO A 467 -12.14 21.63 46.00
C PRO A 467 -13.63 21.73 46.38
N ALA A 468 -14.13 22.91 46.75
CA ALA A 468 -15.49 23.09 47.25
C ALA A 468 -16.56 22.75 46.19
N GLU A 469 -16.31 23.12 44.93
CA GLU A 469 -17.25 22.90 43.81
C GLU A 469 -17.16 21.46 43.27
N CYS A 470 -16.00 20.81 43.37
CA CYS A 470 -15.75 19.52 42.72
C CYS A 470 -15.87 18.30 43.64
N GLN A 471 -15.92 18.48 44.97
CA GLN A 471 -15.85 17.37 45.93
C GLN A 471 -16.98 16.35 45.77
N ASP A 472 -18.22 16.81 45.65
CA ASP A 472 -19.39 15.93 45.48
C ASP A 472 -19.35 15.20 44.13
N MET A 473 -19.14 15.95 43.06
CA MET A 473 -19.04 15.43 41.69
C MET A 473 -17.93 14.37 41.55
N LEU A 474 -16.73 14.64 42.08
CA LEU A 474 -15.63 13.68 42.05
C LEU A 474 -15.96 12.42 42.85
N GLY A 475 -16.64 12.55 43.99
CA GLY A 475 -17.10 11.41 44.79
C GLY A 475 -18.08 10.51 44.02
N ARG A 476 -19.08 11.11 43.36
CA ARG A 476 -20.04 10.39 42.51
C ARG A 476 -19.34 9.66 41.36
N LEU A 477 -18.40 10.33 40.68
CA LEU A 477 -17.67 9.74 39.57
C LEU A 477 -16.77 8.57 40.03
N LEU A 478 -16.01 8.74 41.11
CA LEU A 478 -15.15 7.68 41.63
C LEU A 478 -15.95 6.46 42.08
N TYR A 479 -17.09 6.67 42.75
CA TYR A 479 -17.98 5.57 43.14
C TYR A 479 -18.44 4.78 41.91
N TYR A 480 -18.93 5.48 40.89
CA TYR A 480 -19.35 4.85 39.65
C TYR A 480 -18.21 4.07 38.98
N CYS A 481 -17.03 4.69 38.80
CA CYS A 481 -15.90 4.05 38.14
C CYS A 481 -15.33 2.84 38.90
N ILE A 482 -15.47 2.78 40.22
CA ILE A 482 -14.92 1.68 41.04
C ILE A 482 -15.91 0.51 41.16
N GLU A 483 -17.21 0.81 41.33
CA GLU A 483 -18.25 -0.18 41.67
C GLU A 483 -19.12 -0.59 40.47
N GLU A 484 -19.47 0.36 39.58
CA GLU A 484 -20.46 0.12 38.51
C GLU A 484 -19.82 -0.08 37.13
N GLU A 485 -18.58 0.36 36.91
CA GLU A 485 -17.92 0.30 35.60
C GLU A 485 -17.42 -1.11 35.26
N THR A 486 -17.63 -1.50 33.99
CA THR A 486 -17.20 -2.81 33.47
C THR A 486 -15.81 -2.79 32.86
N ASP A 487 -15.36 -1.64 32.36
CA ASP A 487 -14.02 -1.46 31.80
C ASP A 487 -12.96 -1.45 32.90
N MET A 488 -12.04 -2.42 32.83
CA MET A 488 -10.99 -2.60 33.84
C MET A 488 -10.00 -1.44 33.88
N ALA A 489 -9.70 -0.79 32.75
CA ALA A 489 -8.75 0.31 32.70
C ALA A 489 -9.32 1.57 33.38
N VAL A 490 -10.60 1.87 33.15
CA VAL A 490 -11.32 2.95 33.84
C VAL A 490 -11.37 2.69 35.35
N ARG A 491 -11.68 1.45 35.74
CA ARG A 491 -11.73 1.03 37.14
C ARG A 491 -10.37 1.17 37.84
N ASP A 492 -9.31 0.67 37.20
CA ASP A 492 -7.95 0.73 37.75
C ASP A 492 -7.46 2.17 37.89
N ARG A 493 -7.77 3.04 36.92
CA ARG A 493 -7.49 4.49 37.02
C ARG A 493 -8.26 5.13 38.17
N GLY A 494 -9.54 4.80 38.32
CA GLY A 494 -10.38 5.28 39.44
C GLY A 494 -9.81 4.87 40.79
N LEU A 495 -9.44 3.60 40.96
CA LEU A 495 -8.78 3.08 42.15
C LEU A 495 -7.42 3.74 42.41
N PHE A 496 -6.64 3.96 41.36
CA PHE A 496 -5.36 4.67 41.45
C PHE A 496 -5.56 6.09 41.99
N TYR A 497 -6.47 6.88 41.41
CA TYR A 497 -6.74 8.23 41.88
C TYR A 497 -7.32 8.25 43.29
N TYR A 498 -8.21 7.31 43.64
CA TYR A 498 -8.76 7.20 44.99
C TYR A 498 -7.66 6.95 46.03
N ARG A 499 -6.76 5.98 45.78
CA ARG A 499 -5.62 5.70 46.66
C ARG A 499 -4.61 6.83 46.69
N LEU A 500 -4.42 7.52 45.57
CA LEU A 500 -3.53 8.67 45.50
C LEU A 500 -4.05 9.82 46.36
N LEU A 501 -5.35 10.11 46.30
CA LEU A 501 -5.98 11.12 47.15
C LEU A 501 -5.86 10.79 48.65
N GLN A 502 -5.87 9.50 49.03
CA GLN A 502 -5.61 9.06 50.41
C GLN A 502 -4.18 9.34 50.90
N SER A 503 -3.20 9.39 49.99
CA SER A 503 -1.80 9.67 50.34
C SER A 503 -1.53 11.15 50.65
N GLY A 504 -2.43 12.05 50.24
CA GLY A 504 -2.38 13.49 50.53
C GLY A 504 -2.44 14.37 49.28
N VAL A 505 -3.08 15.54 49.41
CA VAL A 505 -3.34 16.47 48.30
C VAL A 505 -2.05 17.03 47.67
N GLU A 506 -1.03 17.33 48.49
CA GLU A 506 0.26 17.83 48.00
C GLU A 506 1.00 16.81 47.14
N GLU A 507 0.93 15.53 47.50
CA GLU A 507 1.53 14.44 46.74
C GLU A 507 0.82 14.22 45.41
N VAL A 508 -0.52 14.30 45.42
CA VAL A 508 -1.35 14.25 44.21
C VAL A 508 -0.99 15.40 43.27
N LYS A 509 -0.88 16.63 43.80
CA LYS A 509 -0.50 17.82 43.03
C LYS A 509 0.89 17.68 42.44
N ARG A 510 1.85 17.10 43.18
CA ARG A 510 3.20 16.81 42.68
C ARG A 510 3.19 15.86 41.48
N ILE A 511 2.38 14.79 41.51
CA ILE A 511 2.35 13.76 40.47
C ILE A 511 1.55 14.20 39.23
N LEU A 512 0.43 14.91 39.43
CA LEU A 512 -0.46 15.31 38.34
C LEU A 512 -0.09 16.64 37.68
N CYS A 513 0.46 17.58 38.45
CA CYS A 513 0.86 18.90 37.96
C CYS A 513 2.38 19.00 37.70
N SER A 514 3.14 17.91 37.84
CA SER A 514 4.53 17.88 37.37
C SER A 514 4.58 18.21 35.87
N PRO A 515 5.55 19.02 35.40
CA PRO A 515 5.75 19.21 33.96
C PRO A 515 6.10 17.87 33.34
N LYS A 516 5.12 17.23 32.71
CA LYS A 516 5.36 16.04 31.89
C LYS A 516 5.72 16.55 30.51
N SER A 517 6.98 16.42 30.12
CA SER A 517 7.29 16.13 28.73
C SER A 517 6.62 14.78 28.44
N ASP A 518 5.43 14.79 27.84
CA ASP A 518 4.84 13.55 27.36
C ASP A 518 5.74 13.05 26.21
N PRO A 519 6.43 11.90 26.34
CA PRO A 519 7.29 11.40 25.28
C PRO A 519 6.50 10.98 24.03
N SER A 520 5.16 10.85 24.11
CA SER A 520 4.29 10.56 22.96
C SER A 520 3.92 11.81 22.15
N LEU A 521 3.89 12.98 22.79
CA LEU A 521 3.94 14.28 22.12
C LEU A 521 5.41 14.60 21.91
N GLY A 522 6.02 13.83 21.01
CA GLY A 522 7.46 13.84 20.78
C GLY A 522 8.01 15.26 20.76
N LEU A 523 9.25 15.41 21.22
CA LEU A 523 10.15 16.40 20.66
C LEU A 523 10.05 16.27 19.14
N LEU A 524 9.11 17.00 18.54
CA LEU A 524 9.03 17.27 17.13
C LEU A 524 10.18 18.26 16.90
N GLU A 525 11.39 17.73 16.99
CA GLU A 525 12.52 18.28 16.26
C GLU A 525 11.97 18.51 14.86
N ASP A 526 12.07 19.75 14.36
CA ASP A 526 11.86 20.05 12.95
C ASP A 526 12.46 18.90 12.16
N PRO A 527 11.71 18.24 11.25
CA PRO A 527 12.20 17.04 10.59
C PRO A 527 13.57 17.36 10.02
N ALA A 528 14.61 16.83 10.67
CA ALA A 528 15.98 17.17 10.34
C ALA A 528 16.15 16.94 8.85
N GLU A 529 16.71 17.94 8.14
CA GLU A 529 16.82 17.93 6.67
C GLU A 529 17.25 16.54 6.22
N ARG A 530 16.35 15.83 5.55
CA ARG A 530 16.62 14.45 5.17
C ARG A 530 17.56 14.52 3.98
N PRO A 531 18.78 13.96 4.03
CA PRO A 531 19.66 14.05 2.90
C PRO A 531 19.05 13.33 1.70
N VAL A 532 19.19 13.91 0.50
CA VAL A 532 18.63 13.36 -0.76
C VAL A 532 19.03 11.90 -0.97
N ASN A 533 20.24 11.55 -0.54
CA ASN A 533 20.78 10.19 -0.58
C ASN A 533 19.96 9.15 0.18
N THR A 534 19.16 9.56 1.16
CA THR A 534 18.27 8.62 1.87
C THR A 534 17.27 8.01 0.92
N TRP A 535 16.72 8.79 -0.03
CA TRP A 535 15.55 8.42 -0.81
C TRP A 535 15.74 8.43 -2.34
N ALA A 536 16.89 8.89 -2.83
CA ALA A 536 17.20 8.92 -4.26
C ALA A 536 17.02 7.55 -4.97
N SER A 537 17.34 6.43 -4.31
CA SER A 537 17.18 5.08 -4.87
C SER A 537 15.71 4.68 -5.09
N GLU A 538 14.83 5.18 -4.23
CA GLU A 538 13.39 4.90 -4.24
C GLU A 538 12.61 5.93 -5.07
N PHE A 539 13.26 6.97 -5.57
CA PHE A 539 12.64 7.96 -6.43
C PHE A 539 12.06 7.30 -7.69
N ASN A 540 10.94 7.83 -8.20
CA ASN A 540 10.19 7.29 -9.33
C ASN A 540 9.84 5.79 -9.16
N THR A 541 9.36 5.40 -7.98
CA THR A 541 8.83 4.06 -7.68
C THR A 541 7.55 4.16 -6.85
N LEU A 542 6.84 3.06 -6.62
CA LEU A 542 5.65 3.06 -5.77
C LEU A 542 5.96 3.38 -4.28
N ALA A 543 7.21 3.27 -3.85
CA ALA A 543 7.62 3.63 -2.50
C ALA A 543 7.38 5.11 -2.16
N SER A 544 7.51 6.02 -3.13
CA SER A 544 7.23 7.45 -2.91
C SER A 544 5.74 7.75 -2.76
N VAL A 545 4.87 6.87 -3.27
CA VAL A 545 3.41 7.03 -3.20
C VAL A 545 2.87 6.44 -1.88
N TYR A 546 3.24 5.20 -1.55
CA TYR A 546 2.76 4.53 -0.34
C TYR A 546 3.52 4.94 0.93
N GLY A 547 4.71 5.51 0.79
CA GLY A 547 5.66 5.66 1.88
C GLY A 547 6.43 4.37 2.14
N ARG A 548 7.63 4.48 2.72
CA ARG A 548 8.55 3.35 2.93
C ARG A 548 7.96 2.21 3.74
N ALA A 549 7.30 2.53 4.84
CA ALA A 549 6.76 1.53 5.75
C ALA A 549 5.68 0.68 5.08
N CYS A 550 4.70 1.33 4.46
CA CYS A 550 3.62 0.63 3.75
C CYS A 550 4.15 -0.14 2.54
N TRP A 551 5.10 0.42 1.78
CA TRP A 551 5.71 -0.28 0.65
C TRP A 551 6.51 -1.52 1.08
N ALA A 552 7.24 -1.43 2.18
CA ALA A 552 7.94 -2.58 2.76
C ALA A 552 6.97 -3.71 3.18
N LEU A 553 5.82 -3.35 3.76
CA LEU A 553 4.77 -4.32 4.09
C LEU A 553 4.17 -4.99 2.85
N VAL A 554 3.84 -4.20 1.81
CA VAL A 554 3.28 -4.72 0.55
C VAL A 554 4.26 -5.65 -0.16
N THR A 555 5.56 -5.32 -0.15
CA THR A 555 6.60 -6.14 -0.78
C THR A 555 6.97 -7.38 0.02
N ALA A 556 6.76 -7.38 1.35
CA ALA A 556 7.01 -8.55 2.19
C ALA A 556 6.03 -9.71 1.94
N HIS A 557 4.80 -9.42 1.47
CA HIS A 557 3.77 -10.42 1.20
C HIS A 557 3.80 -10.98 -0.24
N GLN A 558 4.73 -10.52 -1.09
CA GLN A 558 4.98 -11.13 -2.39
C GLN A 558 6.10 -12.18 -2.25
N PRO A 559 5.96 -13.40 -2.80
CA PRO A 559 7.08 -14.34 -2.88
C PRO A 559 8.20 -13.67 -3.69
N VAL A 560 9.26 -13.27 -2.97
CA VAL A 560 10.48 -12.59 -3.41
C VAL A 560 10.61 -12.41 -4.93
N GLU A 561 10.00 -11.35 -5.46
CA GLU A 561 10.57 -10.65 -6.61
C GLU A 561 11.54 -9.61 -6.05
N SER A 562 12.78 -10.04 -5.81
CA SER A 562 13.82 -9.20 -5.20
C SER A 562 14.16 -8.02 -6.10
N CYS A 563 13.61 -6.85 -5.80
CA CYS A 563 14.18 -5.57 -6.20
C CYS A 563 15.26 -5.17 -5.19
N TYR A 564 16.51 -5.30 -5.63
CA TYR A 564 17.69 -4.50 -5.27
C TYR A 564 17.88 -4.08 -3.81
N ALA A 565 18.58 -4.91 -3.04
CA ALA A 565 19.42 -4.46 -1.93
C ALA A 565 20.89 -4.52 -2.38
N CYS A 566 21.56 -3.36 -2.43
CA CYS A 566 23.02 -3.28 -2.52
C CYS A 566 23.63 -3.97 -1.29
N SER A 567 24.30 -5.10 -1.49
CA SER A 567 25.20 -5.67 -0.50
C SER A 567 26.55 -4.95 -0.58
N PRO A 568 27.17 -4.53 0.54
CA PRO A 568 28.53 -4.03 0.54
C PRO A 568 29.51 -5.19 0.32
N CYS A 569 30.39 -5.06 -0.68
CA CYS A 569 31.53 -5.94 -0.89
C CYS A 569 32.41 -5.98 0.36
N THR A 570 32.71 -7.18 0.87
CA THR A 570 33.81 -7.41 1.82
C THR A 570 34.82 -8.38 1.20
N ASP A 571 36.08 -7.95 1.17
CA ASP A 571 37.22 -8.68 0.63
C ASP A 571 37.53 -9.99 1.41
N PRO A 572 38.15 -11.00 0.78
CA PRO A 572 38.41 -12.29 1.41
C PRO A 572 39.87 -12.41 1.89
N LYS A 573 40.14 -12.49 3.21
CA LYS A 573 41.37 -13.10 3.76
C LYS A 573 41.17 -13.62 5.19
N GLY A 574 41.50 -14.91 5.41
CA GLY A 574 42.12 -15.36 6.67
C GLY A 574 41.47 -16.48 7.50
N ARG A 575 41.74 -17.73 7.11
CA ARG A 575 41.95 -18.98 7.89
C ARG A 575 41.81 -19.01 9.44
N ARG A 576 41.25 -20.17 9.89
CA ARG A 576 41.45 -20.97 11.14
C ARG A 576 40.80 -20.38 12.42
N THR A 577 40.14 -21.11 13.32
CA THR A 577 40.27 -22.52 13.78
C THR A 577 39.04 -22.88 14.64
N GLU A 578 38.51 -24.10 14.56
CA GLU A 578 37.64 -24.69 15.62
C GLU A 578 38.47 -25.08 16.86
N PRO A 579 37.85 -25.26 18.05
CA PRO A 579 37.35 -26.58 18.50
C PRO A 579 35.91 -26.53 19.11
N LEU A 580 35.01 -27.52 18.87
CA LEU A 580 34.73 -28.75 19.68
C LEU A 580 34.44 -28.43 21.17
N ILE A 581 33.36 -28.78 21.91
CA ILE A 581 32.31 -29.84 21.99
C ILE A 581 31.29 -29.27 23.04
N SER A 582 29.96 -29.43 22.99
CA SER A 582 29.25 -30.63 23.48
C SER A 582 27.78 -30.71 23.07
N GLU A 583 27.43 -31.95 22.70
CA GLU A 583 26.14 -32.56 22.41
C GLU A 583 25.00 -32.27 23.40
N GLY A 584 23.76 -32.28 22.88
CA GLY A 584 22.56 -32.34 23.70
C GLY A 584 21.25 -32.21 22.92
N ASN A 585 20.98 -33.22 22.07
CA ASN A 585 19.66 -33.78 21.72
C ASN A 585 19.34 -33.85 20.22
N LYS A 586 19.23 -35.12 19.79
CA LYS A 586 18.66 -35.61 18.55
C LYS A 586 17.14 -35.40 18.58
N GLU A 587 16.61 -34.83 17.51
CA GLU A 587 15.48 -35.43 16.78
C GLU A 587 15.53 -34.91 15.34
N VAL A 588 16.00 -35.79 14.46
CA VAL A 588 15.96 -35.61 13.01
C VAL A 588 14.56 -36.04 12.57
N LEU A 589 13.69 -35.06 12.30
CA LEU A 589 12.53 -35.28 11.45
C LEU A 589 12.92 -34.86 10.04
N GLN A 590 13.18 -35.87 9.21
CA GLN A 590 13.21 -35.74 7.75
C GLN A 590 11.86 -35.21 7.28
N VAL A 591 11.83 -33.99 6.76
CA VAL A 591 10.67 -33.48 6.02
C VAL A 591 10.90 -33.80 4.56
N HIS A 592 10.13 -34.77 4.06
CA HIS A 592 9.93 -34.99 2.63
C HIS A 592 9.32 -33.73 2.00
N PRO A 593 9.73 -33.34 0.77
CA PRO A 593 9.02 -32.33 -0.01
C PRO A 593 7.78 -33.00 -0.60
N ASP A 594 6.59 -32.51 -0.26
CA ASP A 594 5.34 -32.58 -1.04
C ASP A 594 4.15 -32.36 -0.09
N THR A 595 3.69 -31.11 0.07
CA THR A 595 2.30 -30.83 0.50
C THR A 595 1.88 -29.46 -0.03
N GLY A 596 0.75 -29.41 -0.74
CA GLY A 596 0.23 -28.21 -1.37
C GLY A 596 -0.10 -27.12 -0.36
N SER A 597 0.42 -25.91 -0.59
CA SER A 597 0.04 -24.72 0.18
C SER A 597 -1.41 -24.35 -0.13
N LEU A 598 -2.29 -24.41 0.87
CA LEU A 598 -3.65 -23.90 0.75
C LEU A 598 -3.59 -22.36 0.62
N THR A 599 -4.06 -21.81 -0.49
CA THR A 599 -4.22 -20.37 -0.67
C THR A 599 -5.69 -20.00 -0.61
N LEU A 600 -6.08 -19.20 0.37
CA LEU A 600 -7.45 -18.69 0.52
C LEU A 600 -7.65 -17.46 -0.35
N ILE A 601 -8.81 -17.37 -1.02
CA ILE A 601 -9.13 -16.25 -1.91
C ILE A 601 -9.49 -15.00 -1.09
N PRO A 602 -8.85 -13.83 -1.33
CA PRO A 602 -9.21 -12.58 -0.66
C PRO A 602 -10.61 -12.08 -1.06
N ASP A 603 -11.28 -11.39 -0.13
CA ASP A 603 -12.54 -10.65 -0.34
C ASP A 603 -13.72 -11.49 -0.85
N MET A 604 -13.76 -12.79 -0.53
CA MET A 604 -14.95 -13.60 -0.77
C MET A 604 -16.09 -13.14 0.14
N TYR A 605 -17.22 -12.72 -0.44
CA TYR A 605 -18.41 -12.30 0.31
C TYR A 605 -19.54 -13.31 0.17
N LEU A 606 -19.80 -14.06 1.24
CA LEU A 606 -21.00 -14.89 1.39
C LEU A 606 -22.03 -14.16 2.24
N THR A 607 -23.29 -14.09 1.81
CA THR A 607 -24.36 -13.53 2.64
C THR A 607 -24.78 -14.53 3.72
N ALA A 608 -25.34 -14.04 4.85
CA ALA A 608 -25.83 -14.91 5.92
C ALA A 608 -26.89 -15.93 5.43
N GLU A 609 -27.77 -15.52 4.51
CA GLU A 609 -28.78 -16.43 3.90
C GLU A 609 -28.13 -17.55 3.06
N GLN A 610 -27.06 -17.23 2.33
CA GLN A 610 -26.32 -18.21 1.53
C GLN A 610 -25.51 -19.17 2.42
N PHE A 611 -24.93 -18.65 3.50
CA PHE A 611 -24.27 -19.46 4.52
C PHE A 611 -25.24 -20.45 5.15
N GLU A 612 -26.40 -20.01 5.62
CA GLU A 612 -27.39 -20.89 6.28
C GLU A 612 -27.87 -22.00 5.34
N LYS A 613 -28.20 -21.64 4.08
CA LYS A 613 -28.64 -22.61 3.07
C LYS A 613 -27.56 -23.63 2.73
N THR A 614 -26.29 -23.22 2.65
CA THR A 614 -25.18 -24.14 2.34
C THR A 614 -24.80 -24.99 3.55
N TRP A 615 -24.84 -24.41 4.76
CA TRP A 615 -24.58 -25.10 6.02
C TRP A 615 -25.56 -26.25 6.29
N LEU A 616 -26.85 -26.07 6.01
CA LEU A 616 -27.87 -27.10 6.21
C LEU A 616 -27.76 -28.27 5.22
N ASN A 617 -27.18 -28.04 4.04
CA ASN A 617 -27.06 -29.04 2.98
C ASN A 617 -25.76 -29.87 3.04
N LEU A 618 -24.81 -29.48 3.89
CA LEU A 618 -23.51 -30.14 4.01
C LEU A 618 -23.39 -30.90 5.33
N ASP A 619 -22.68 -32.03 5.31
CA ASP A 619 -22.33 -32.80 6.51
C ASP A 619 -21.06 -32.26 7.19
N ILE A 620 -20.93 -32.49 8.50
CA ILE A 620 -19.75 -32.08 9.27
C ILE A 620 -18.53 -32.90 8.83
N SER A 621 -17.54 -32.21 8.25
CA SER A 621 -16.33 -32.83 7.71
C SER A 621 -15.26 -33.02 8.79
N CYS A 622 -15.18 -32.12 9.78
CA CYS A 622 -14.27 -32.25 10.92
C CYS A 622 -14.83 -31.55 12.16
N LYS A 623 -14.55 -32.12 13.34
CA LYS A 623 -14.66 -31.46 14.65
C LYS A 623 -13.28 -31.45 15.31
N HIS A 624 -12.86 -30.31 15.82
CA HIS A 624 -11.57 -30.12 16.48
C HIS A 624 -11.75 -29.22 17.70
N SER A 625 -11.00 -29.47 18.78
CA SER A 625 -10.99 -28.57 19.94
C SER A 625 -9.72 -27.71 19.92
N LEU A 626 -9.88 -26.41 20.15
CA LEU A 626 -8.77 -25.46 20.25
C LEU A 626 -8.75 -24.86 21.67
N PRO A 627 -7.58 -24.66 22.29
CA PRO A 627 -7.49 -24.02 23.60
C PRO A 627 -7.95 -22.55 23.49
N TRP A 628 -8.83 -22.13 24.38
CA TRP A 628 -9.34 -20.76 24.46
C TRP A 628 -8.83 -20.08 25.73
N HIS A 629 -7.94 -19.10 25.58
CA HIS A 629 -7.31 -18.41 26.71
C HIS A 629 -7.54 -16.89 26.61
N GLY A 630 -8.56 -16.40 27.33
CA GLY A 630 -8.75 -14.98 27.58
C GLY A 630 -9.92 -14.32 26.83
N THR A 631 -10.10 -13.03 27.10
CA THR A 631 -11.17 -12.18 26.57
C THR A 631 -10.60 -11.26 25.48
N ALA A 632 -10.58 -11.73 24.22
CA ALA A 632 -10.29 -10.87 23.08
C ALA A 632 -11.57 -10.16 22.61
N HIS A 633 -11.46 -8.90 22.19
CA HIS A 633 -12.59 -8.18 21.61
C HIS A 633 -12.98 -8.82 20.26
N SER A 634 -14.29 -8.89 20.00
CA SER A 634 -14.87 -9.39 18.75
C SER A 634 -14.22 -8.76 17.51
N ASP A 635 -13.92 -7.45 17.55
CA ASP A 635 -13.31 -6.73 16.43
C ASP A 635 -11.85 -7.15 16.16
N THR A 636 -11.10 -7.52 17.20
CA THR A 636 -9.71 -8.01 17.06
C THR A 636 -9.70 -9.39 16.41
N ILE A 637 -10.60 -10.27 16.82
CA ILE A 637 -10.77 -11.61 16.21
C ILE A 637 -11.18 -11.47 14.74
N GLN A 638 -12.17 -10.61 14.46
CA GLN A 638 -12.64 -10.38 13.09
C GLN A 638 -11.52 -9.83 12.20
N THR A 639 -10.72 -8.89 12.70
CA THR A 639 -9.60 -8.29 11.97
C THR A 639 -8.51 -9.34 11.69
N ALA A 640 -8.16 -10.15 12.69
CA ALA A 640 -7.14 -11.21 12.54
C ALA A 640 -7.59 -12.29 11.54
N LEU A 641 -8.86 -12.68 11.55
CA LEU A 641 -9.43 -13.61 10.57
C LEU A 641 -9.45 -13.02 9.16
N HIS A 642 -9.77 -11.72 9.03
CA HIS A 642 -9.77 -11.02 7.75
C HIS A 642 -8.37 -10.95 7.10
N VAL A 643 -7.31 -10.77 7.91
CA VAL A 643 -5.91 -10.78 7.43
C VAL A 643 -5.56 -12.09 6.73
N VAL A 644 -6.14 -13.21 7.14
CA VAL A 644 -5.90 -14.53 6.54
C VAL A 644 -7.03 -14.94 5.58
N HIS A 645 -7.82 -13.98 5.11
CA HIS A 645 -8.91 -14.18 4.14
C HIS A 645 -10.02 -15.13 4.63
N ILE A 646 -10.29 -15.14 5.94
CA ILE A 646 -11.44 -15.83 6.53
C ILE A 646 -12.51 -14.79 6.86
N GLN A 647 -13.67 -14.91 6.24
CA GLN A 647 -14.78 -13.99 6.44
C GLN A 647 -15.58 -14.40 7.70
N THR A 648 -15.88 -13.42 8.56
CA THR A 648 -16.81 -13.61 9.68
C THR A 648 -18.24 -13.29 9.22
N ILE A 649 -19.15 -14.25 9.29
CA ILE A 649 -20.57 -14.09 8.91
C ILE A 649 -21.38 -13.51 10.07
N ALA A 650 -21.21 -14.08 11.26
CA ALA A 650 -21.85 -13.63 12.48
C ALA A 650 -21.00 -14.04 13.67
N MET A 651 -20.93 -13.20 14.70
CA MET A 651 -20.16 -13.46 15.91
C MET A 651 -20.87 -12.88 17.13
N SER A 652 -20.82 -13.63 18.22
CA SER A 652 -21.38 -13.20 19.50
C SER A 652 -20.53 -12.07 20.09
N LYS A 653 -21.18 -11.13 20.80
CA LYS A 653 -20.48 -10.07 21.52
C LYS A 653 -19.57 -10.68 22.60
N ALA A 654 -18.44 -10.04 22.85
CA ALA A 654 -17.51 -10.45 23.90
C ALA A 654 -18.25 -10.61 25.26
N GLY A 655 -18.01 -11.73 25.95
CA GLY A 655 -18.60 -12.03 27.26
C GLY A 655 -19.98 -12.73 27.25
N VAL A 656 -20.63 -12.90 26.08
CA VAL A 656 -21.89 -13.65 25.98
C VAL A 656 -21.61 -15.15 25.97
N GLN A 657 -22.30 -15.91 26.81
CA GLN A 657 -22.20 -17.37 26.91
C GLN A 657 -23.54 -18.04 26.54
N PRO A 658 -23.58 -19.04 25.64
CA PRO A 658 -22.45 -19.59 24.89
C PRO A 658 -21.95 -18.60 23.82
N TRP A 659 -20.63 -18.52 23.65
CA TRP A 659 -20.04 -17.69 22.61
C TRP A 659 -20.02 -18.48 21.30
N LYS A 660 -20.57 -17.88 20.24
CA LYS A 660 -20.65 -18.48 18.91
C LYS A 660 -20.09 -17.57 17.83
N ALA A 661 -19.38 -18.15 16.86
CA ALA A 661 -19.00 -17.48 15.63
C ALA A 661 -19.16 -18.39 14.41
N TYR A 662 -19.60 -17.79 13.29
CA TYR A 662 -19.80 -18.45 12.01
C TYR A 662 -18.86 -17.83 10.99
N LEU A 663 -18.01 -18.65 10.38
CA LEU A 663 -16.94 -18.21 9.47
C LEU A 663 -17.05 -18.91 8.11
N SER A 664 -16.61 -18.24 7.06
CA SER A 664 -16.50 -18.80 5.71
C SER A 664 -15.14 -18.50 5.08
N ALA A 665 -14.61 -19.45 4.31
CA ALA A 665 -13.40 -19.28 3.50
C ALA A 665 -13.51 -20.12 2.22
N GLN A 666 -12.74 -19.76 1.19
CA GLN A 666 -12.68 -20.52 -0.06
C GLN A 666 -11.24 -20.64 -0.55
N ASP A 667 -10.86 -21.83 -1.02
CA ASP A 667 -9.56 -22.04 -1.67
C ASP A 667 -9.57 -21.64 -3.16
N ASP A 668 -8.38 -21.57 -3.75
CA ASP A 668 -8.15 -21.28 -5.17
C ASP A 668 -8.79 -22.30 -6.14
N THR A 669 -9.11 -23.49 -5.64
CA THR A 669 -9.82 -24.54 -6.39
C THR A 669 -11.34 -24.40 -6.33
N GLY A 670 -11.86 -23.47 -5.52
CA GLY A 670 -13.27 -23.18 -5.37
C GLY A 670 -13.98 -23.95 -4.24
N CYS A 671 -13.25 -24.72 -3.41
CA CYS A 671 -13.82 -25.43 -2.27
C CYS A 671 -14.13 -24.48 -1.11
N LEU A 672 -15.37 -24.51 -0.63
CA LEU A 672 -15.85 -23.69 0.47
C LEU A 672 -15.64 -24.41 1.80
N PHE A 673 -15.11 -23.69 2.78
CA PHE A 673 -14.99 -24.09 4.18
C PHE A 673 -15.96 -23.24 4.99
N LEU A 674 -16.98 -23.87 5.56
CA LEU A 674 -17.89 -23.23 6.50
C LEU A 674 -17.51 -23.71 7.89
N THR A 675 -17.39 -22.78 8.84
CA THR A 675 -16.92 -23.11 10.20
C THR A 675 -17.87 -22.54 11.24
N GLU A 676 -18.22 -23.36 12.22
CA GLU A 676 -18.89 -22.96 13.46
C GLU A 676 -17.91 -23.09 14.61
N LEU A 677 -17.72 -21.99 15.34
CA LEU A 677 -16.98 -21.93 16.59
C LEU A 677 -18.00 -21.85 17.73
N LEU A 678 -17.89 -22.77 18.69
CA LEU A 678 -18.75 -22.85 19.85
C LEU A 678 -17.91 -22.95 21.12
N LEU A 679 -18.14 -22.02 22.04
CA LEU A 679 -17.62 -22.08 23.40
C LEU A 679 -18.80 -22.22 24.37
N GLU A 680 -18.90 -23.36 25.03
CA GLU A 680 -19.91 -23.63 26.06
C GLU A 680 -19.39 -23.22 27.45
N THR A 681 -20.30 -22.96 28.39
CA THR A 681 -19.96 -22.49 29.74
C THR A 681 -19.08 -23.50 30.47
N GLU A 682 -17.95 -23.01 30.99
CA GLU A 682 -16.96 -23.71 31.86
C GLU A 682 -15.82 -24.47 31.15
N ASP A 683 -15.81 -24.58 29.82
CA ASP A 683 -14.70 -25.23 29.11
C ASP A 683 -13.59 -24.24 28.69
N SER A 684 -12.33 -24.64 28.92
CA SER A 684 -11.14 -23.94 28.40
C SER A 684 -10.85 -24.29 26.94
N GLU A 685 -11.74 -25.04 26.28
CA GLU A 685 -11.60 -25.52 24.91
C GLU A 685 -12.79 -25.07 24.05
N MET A 686 -12.49 -24.42 22.93
CA MET A 686 -13.46 -24.04 21.90
C MET A 686 -13.67 -25.19 20.92
N GLN A 687 -14.93 -25.58 20.71
CA GLN A 687 -15.33 -26.57 19.72
C GLN A 687 -15.40 -25.93 18.33
N VAL A 688 -14.62 -26.44 17.39
CA VAL A 688 -14.58 -26.03 15.98
C VAL A 688 -15.23 -27.10 15.14
N SER A 689 -16.32 -26.78 14.45
CA SER A 689 -16.97 -27.67 13.48
C SER A 689 -16.82 -27.10 12.07
N VAL A 690 -16.15 -27.84 11.17
CA VAL A 690 -15.90 -27.42 9.79
C VAL A 690 -16.67 -28.32 8.81
N LYS A 691 -17.36 -27.69 7.86
CA LYS A 691 -18.03 -28.33 6.71
C LYS A 691 -17.35 -27.91 5.42
N GLN A 692 -17.08 -28.87 4.53
CA GLN A 692 -16.52 -28.60 3.20
C GLN A 692 -17.54 -28.85 2.10
N SER A 693 -17.53 -28.02 1.05
CA SER A 693 -18.34 -28.28 -0.15
C SER A 693 -17.81 -29.46 -0.98
N GLU A 694 -16.48 -29.67 -0.98
CA GLU A 694 -15.81 -30.81 -1.60
C GLU A 694 -14.90 -31.48 -0.57
N ALA A 695 -14.95 -32.81 -0.45
CA ALA A 695 -14.15 -33.53 0.53
C ALA A 695 -12.66 -33.52 0.14
N LYS A 696 -11.88 -32.62 0.75
CA LYS A 696 -10.43 -32.49 0.57
C LYS A 696 -9.72 -32.54 1.93
N PRO A 697 -9.26 -33.74 2.36
CA PRO A 697 -8.76 -33.94 3.71
C PRO A 697 -7.42 -33.23 4.00
N GLU A 698 -6.56 -33.05 2.98
CA GLU A 698 -5.30 -32.31 3.13
C GLU A 698 -5.54 -30.80 3.26
N ALA A 699 -6.40 -30.24 2.40
CA ALA A 699 -6.82 -28.85 2.49
C ALA A 699 -7.54 -28.54 3.82
N LEU A 700 -8.34 -29.48 4.34
CA LEU A 700 -9.01 -29.36 5.63
C LEU A 700 -8.00 -29.25 6.79
N LYS A 701 -6.95 -30.08 6.78
CA LYS A 701 -5.91 -30.05 7.81
C LYS A 701 -5.15 -28.73 7.79
N THR A 702 -4.77 -28.26 6.60
CA THR A 702 -4.08 -26.97 6.45
C THR A 702 -4.97 -25.81 6.88
N PHE A 703 -6.26 -25.83 6.54
CA PHE A 703 -7.23 -24.81 6.97
C PHE A 703 -7.39 -24.76 8.50
N ILE A 704 -7.50 -25.91 9.17
CA ILE A 704 -7.58 -25.97 10.64
C ILE A 704 -6.28 -25.46 11.28
N SER A 705 -5.12 -25.77 10.71
CA SER A 705 -3.83 -25.26 11.18
C SER A 705 -3.74 -23.73 11.07
N ILE A 706 -4.26 -23.15 9.98
CA ILE A 706 -4.32 -21.70 9.80
C ILE A 706 -5.25 -21.08 10.84
N LEU A 707 -6.45 -21.63 11.02
CA LEU A 707 -7.42 -21.15 12.00
C LEU A 707 -6.86 -21.22 13.43
N GLY A 708 -6.17 -22.32 13.78
CA GLY A 708 -5.49 -22.48 15.05
C GLY A 708 -4.42 -21.42 15.28
N SER A 709 -3.55 -21.18 14.30
CA SER A 709 -2.49 -20.17 14.38
C SER A 709 -3.04 -18.74 14.54
N VAL A 710 -4.15 -18.41 13.88
CA VAL A 710 -4.83 -17.10 14.05
C VAL A 710 -5.34 -16.95 15.48
N MET A 711 -6.01 -17.98 16.02
CA MET A 711 -6.49 -17.94 17.40
C MET A 711 -5.33 -17.84 18.40
N GLU A 712 -4.28 -18.64 18.25
CA GLU A 712 -3.08 -18.56 19.10
C GLU A 712 -2.43 -17.16 19.08
N THR A 713 -2.37 -16.53 17.91
CA THR A 713 -1.83 -15.18 17.74
C THR A 713 -2.69 -14.13 18.45
N VAL A 714 -4.01 -14.24 18.34
CA VAL A 714 -4.95 -13.31 19.00
C VAL A 714 -4.91 -13.44 20.52
N PHE A 715 -4.71 -14.65 21.03
CA PHE A 715 -4.66 -14.93 22.48
C PHE A 715 -3.24 -14.90 23.08
N GLY A 716 -2.21 -14.60 22.28
CA GLY A 716 -0.86 -14.32 22.77
C GLY A 716 -0.09 -15.52 23.32
N LEU A 717 -0.31 -16.73 22.77
CA LEU A 717 0.50 -17.89 23.12
C LEU A 717 1.84 -17.85 22.37
N ARG A 718 2.93 -17.58 23.10
CA ARG A 718 4.29 -17.86 22.60
C ARG A 718 4.53 -19.37 22.67
N SER A 719 4.71 -20.01 21.53
CA SER A 719 5.56 -21.19 21.42
C SER A 719 6.87 -20.82 20.73
#